data_AF-A0A932G915-F1
#
_entry.id   AF-A0A932G915-F1
#
_cell.length_a   1.000
_cell.length_b   1.000
_cell.length_c   1.000
_cell.angle_alpha   90.00
_cell.angle_beta   90.00
_cell.angle_gamma   90.00
#
_symmetry.space_group_name_H-M   'P 1'
#
loop_
_entity.id
_entity.type
_entity.pdbx_description
1 polymer ?
#
loop_
_entity_poly.entity_id
_entity_poly.type
_entity_poly.pdbx_seq_one_letter_code
_entity_poly.pdbx_strand_id
1 'polypeptide(L)'
;MNWAGCARIFVLVLLIVSGEAARGASWSEGAGFRSLEVQPGSGAKAGFTLLNPTATGVRFTNLVAESRHLTNQILLNGSGVAAGDVNGDGWCDVYFCALDEPNKLLRNLGNWRFQDITSEAGVACANLDATGAAFADLDGDGDLDLVVNSVGGGTHVFFNDGKRHFSESSQTLNPGTGGMSLALGDIDGDGDLDLYVTNYRRDTIRDQPNTRFAMRMVDGKPVVAAIDGRPVTEPDLRHRFKYKVTLDERGMGAFGKEELGETDVLFLNDGKGRFTPVSWTDGAFLDEQGKPLTLPPFDWGLSVMLRDLNGDGAPDLYVCNDFKTPDRIWLNDGRGRFRALPPLALRQTCLSSMGLDIADVNRDGFDDIFVLDMLSRDHARRMVQFGDLKPEQLPIGAIDNRPQHPRNTLFLGRGDGTWAEVAQFSGLDATEWSWTPAFLDVDLDGYEDLLIPNGFERDNMNIDAIGQIDEAKASKALTPGEQLRLRTLFPRLNTANLAFRNLGNLKFADVSDAWGFNAREVSQGLALADLDNDGDLDVALNNFNVPAMLYRNDTSAPRVAVRLKGQAPNTRGIGAKLRLLGGPVPQSQEILCGGRYLSSDEPLRVFAAGNPTKRCTIEVTWRSGQSSVVTNALPNHVYEIDEAGARPAEARGSPFDSQAPPADPRITPVLRSSTAEGGQHASRPTKPASTALSPLASRPSPYFTDVSNLLSHSHHDDPFDDFARQPLLPNKLSQLGPGVSWFDLDGDGWDDLIIGSGRAGRMAVFRNDGQGKFQRLEGPPFAQRIARDQTTILGWRNARGESALLAGSANYEDGLAVGGAVRQFDLASKTVADAVPGQPSSTGPLALADVDSDGDLDLFVGGRTVPGRYPEPASSLLFRQTDGQFVKDEENSKQLAQIGLVSGAVFSDLDGDGDPDLLLACEWGPVRVLRNDSGKLQPWNPPLAWPDLSPLASRLSPLSALTGWW
;
A
#
# COMPACT_ATOMS: atom_id res chain seq x y z
N MET A 1 25.18 54.19 71.52
CA MET A 1 23.76 54.48 71.80
C MET A 1 23.04 54.65 70.47
N ASN A 2 22.00 53.85 70.24
CA ASN A 2 20.93 53.95 69.24
C ASN A 2 21.25 53.87 67.72
N TRP A 3 20.94 52.68 67.19
CA TRP A 3 20.30 52.31 65.91
C TRP A 3 20.27 53.33 64.75
N ALA A 4 21.07 53.04 63.72
CA ALA A 4 20.87 53.35 62.30
C ALA A 4 20.95 51.98 61.56
N GLY A 5 20.01 51.56 60.71
CA GLY A 5 19.76 52.14 59.39
C GLY A 5 20.50 51.33 58.32
N CYS A 6 19.98 50.15 57.95
CA CYS A 6 20.51 49.39 56.81
C CYS A 6 19.64 49.62 55.57
N ALA A 7 20.18 50.42 54.65
CA ALA A 7 19.67 50.59 53.29
C ALA A 7 19.83 49.29 52.48
N ARG A 8 18.76 48.85 51.82
CA ARG A 8 18.84 47.87 50.71
C ARG A 8 18.93 48.65 49.40
N ILE A 9 20.02 48.44 48.68
CA ILE A 9 20.27 48.96 47.34
C ILE A 9 19.33 48.24 46.37
N PHE A 10 18.42 48.99 45.73
CA PHE A 10 17.75 48.56 44.51
C PHE A 10 18.66 48.90 43.33
N VAL A 11 19.18 47.90 42.64
CA VAL A 11 19.80 48.07 41.32
C VAL A 11 18.68 48.09 40.29
N LEU A 12 18.39 49.27 39.77
CA LEU A 12 17.50 49.48 38.63
C LEU A 12 18.30 49.12 37.36
N VAL A 13 18.12 47.91 36.84
CA VAL A 13 18.61 47.57 35.50
C VAL A 13 17.61 48.16 34.50
N LEU A 14 17.98 49.29 33.88
CA LEU A 14 17.35 49.76 32.65
C LEU A 14 17.66 48.73 31.56
N LEU A 15 16.72 47.82 31.30
CA LEU A 15 16.66 47.10 30.04
C LEU A 15 16.26 48.12 28.97
N ILE A 16 17.24 48.57 28.19
CA ILE A 16 16.99 49.20 26.90
C ILE A 16 16.37 48.11 26.03
N VAL A 17 15.04 48.08 25.99
CA VAL A 17 14.31 47.37 24.94
C VAL A 17 14.62 48.13 23.66
N SER A 18 15.56 47.61 22.87
CA SER A 18 15.65 47.94 21.46
C SER A 18 14.36 47.44 20.82
N GLY A 19 13.35 48.32 20.79
CA GLY A 19 12.19 48.16 19.94
C GLY A 19 12.63 48.30 18.50
N GLU A 20 13.14 47.21 17.92
CA GLU A 20 12.90 46.97 16.51
C GLU A 20 11.40 46.71 16.40
N ALA A 21 10.68 47.75 15.99
CA ALA A 21 9.36 47.57 15.42
C ALA A 21 9.52 46.60 14.25
N ALA A 22 9.08 45.35 14.44
CA ALA A 22 8.90 44.40 13.36
C ALA A 22 8.06 45.12 12.29
N ARG A 23 8.69 45.46 11.16
CA ARG A 23 7.93 45.80 9.96
C ARG A 23 7.07 44.57 9.68
N GLY A 24 5.75 44.68 9.84
CA GLY A 24 4.84 43.61 9.43
C GLY A 24 5.20 43.22 8.01
N ALA A 25 5.53 41.94 7.80
CA ALA A 25 5.85 41.43 6.48
C ALA A 25 4.66 41.73 5.56
N SER A 26 4.90 42.46 4.48
CA SER A 26 3.85 42.91 3.57
C SER A 26 3.85 42.04 2.33
N TRP A 27 2.68 41.52 1.96
CA TRP A 27 2.47 40.83 0.70
C TRP A 27 2.93 41.70 -0.48
N SER A 28 3.66 41.07 -1.39
CA SER A 28 4.06 41.66 -2.67
C SER A 28 3.12 41.19 -3.77
N GLU A 29 2.50 42.12 -4.47
CA GLU A 29 1.54 41.83 -5.54
C GLU A 29 2.25 41.46 -6.85
N GLY A 30 1.76 40.39 -7.47
CA GLY A 30 2.15 39.90 -8.79
C GLY A 30 0.95 39.81 -9.74
N ALA A 31 1.19 39.44 -10.99
CA ALA A 31 0.12 39.24 -11.96
C ALA A 31 -0.59 37.90 -11.67
N GLY A 32 -1.75 37.94 -11.02
CA GLY A 32 -2.56 36.74 -10.70
C GLY A 32 -2.08 35.97 -9.46
N PHE A 33 -1.22 36.57 -8.63
CA PHE A 33 -0.78 36.00 -7.36
C PHE A 33 -0.27 37.11 -6.45
N ARG A 34 -0.15 36.82 -5.15
CA ARG A 34 0.65 37.60 -4.20
C ARG A 34 1.63 36.68 -3.49
N SER A 35 2.76 37.22 -3.03
CA SER A 35 3.78 36.45 -2.32
C SER A 35 4.27 37.14 -1.05
N LEU A 36 4.62 36.35 -0.05
CA LEU A 36 5.19 36.79 1.21
C LEU A 36 6.54 36.08 1.42
N GLU A 37 7.59 36.83 1.73
CA GLU A 37 8.88 36.24 2.11
C GLU A 37 8.74 35.61 3.50
N VAL A 38 9.16 34.36 3.63
CA VAL A 38 9.23 33.64 4.91
C VAL A 38 10.68 33.54 5.38
N GLN A 39 10.86 33.47 6.69
CA GLN A 39 12.17 33.30 7.30
C GLN A 39 12.29 31.86 7.77
N PRO A 40 13.04 31.01 7.06
CA PRO A 40 13.28 29.64 7.48
C PRO A 40 13.76 29.56 8.92
N GLY A 41 13.29 28.55 9.66
CA GLY A 41 13.87 28.20 10.95
C GLY A 41 15.40 28.11 10.91
N SER A 42 16.07 28.47 12.01
CA SER A 42 17.54 28.38 12.13
C SER A 42 18.04 26.96 12.41
N GLY A 43 17.19 25.94 12.21
CA GLY A 43 17.49 24.55 12.51
C GLY A 43 18.64 24.03 11.66
N ALA A 44 19.61 23.38 12.30
CA ALA A 44 20.80 22.86 11.62
C ALA A 44 20.57 21.49 10.96
N LYS A 45 19.40 20.87 11.15
CA LYS A 45 19.07 19.50 10.71
C LYS A 45 17.56 19.37 10.44
N ALA A 46 17.20 18.55 9.46
CA ALA A 46 15.83 18.14 9.21
C ALA A 46 15.27 17.26 10.34
N GLY A 47 13.94 17.27 10.47
CA GLY A 47 13.20 16.54 11.49
C GLY A 47 12.35 17.47 12.33
N PHE A 48 11.90 16.96 13.47
CA PHE A 48 10.89 17.60 14.29
C PHE A 48 11.33 17.77 15.75
N THR A 49 10.86 18.85 16.35
CA THR A 49 10.87 19.07 17.80
C THR A 49 9.45 18.92 18.35
N LEU A 50 9.24 17.93 19.21
CA LEU A 50 8.00 17.83 20.00
C LEU A 50 7.92 18.98 21.01
N LEU A 51 6.89 19.80 20.89
CA LEU A 51 6.71 20.99 21.72
C LEU A 51 6.05 20.66 23.06
N ASN A 52 6.43 21.41 24.09
CA ASN A 52 5.89 21.22 25.42
C ASN A 52 4.45 21.76 25.54
N PRO A 53 3.45 20.94 25.93
CA PRO A 53 2.04 21.36 26.09
C PRO A 53 1.82 22.59 26.99
N THR A 54 2.66 22.76 28.02
CA THR A 54 2.57 23.94 28.90
C THR A 54 3.13 25.20 28.23
N ALA A 55 4.12 25.05 27.36
CA ALA A 55 4.64 26.14 26.57
C ALA A 55 3.67 26.53 25.43
N THR A 56 2.99 25.57 24.81
CA THR A 56 2.08 25.89 23.71
C THR A 56 0.70 26.36 24.18
N GLY A 57 0.25 25.89 25.34
CA GLY A 57 -1.12 26.06 25.81
C GLY A 57 -2.06 24.95 25.33
N VAL A 58 -1.60 24.06 24.44
CA VAL A 58 -2.37 22.91 23.95
C VAL A 58 -2.33 21.79 25.00
N ARG A 59 -3.36 21.72 25.83
CA ARG A 59 -3.53 20.70 26.89
C ARG A 59 -4.67 19.73 26.64
N PHE A 60 -5.18 19.71 25.41
CA PHE A 60 -6.27 18.85 24.99
C PHE A 60 -5.88 17.36 25.12
N THR A 61 -6.85 16.49 25.41
CA THR A 61 -6.69 15.03 25.48
C THR A 61 -7.99 14.42 25.00
N ASN A 62 -7.94 13.49 24.03
CA ASN A 62 -9.09 12.67 23.67
C ASN A 62 -9.26 11.58 24.73
N LEU A 63 -10.09 11.87 25.73
CA LEU A 63 -10.36 10.97 26.84
C LEU A 63 -11.48 10.00 26.47
N VAL A 64 -11.29 8.72 26.80
CA VAL A 64 -12.32 7.70 26.80
C VAL A 64 -12.22 6.89 28.08
N ALA A 65 -13.28 6.92 28.87
CA ALA A 65 -13.37 6.14 30.10
C ALA A 65 -13.29 4.64 29.80
N GLU A 66 -12.56 3.90 30.65
CA GLU A 66 -12.36 2.47 30.45
C GLU A 66 -13.68 1.70 30.30
N SER A 67 -14.68 2.03 31.12
CA SER A 67 -16.01 1.40 31.05
C SER A 67 -16.70 1.57 29.69
N ARG A 68 -16.48 2.70 29.00
CA ARG A 68 -17.09 2.98 27.69
C ARG A 68 -16.45 2.13 26.60
N HIS A 69 -15.13 2.20 26.44
CA HIS A 69 -14.45 1.44 25.39
C HIS A 69 -14.39 -0.07 25.67
N LEU A 70 -14.55 -0.49 26.94
CA LEU A 70 -14.79 -1.90 27.25
C LEU A 70 -16.16 -2.37 26.78
N THR A 71 -17.17 -1.51 26.66
CA THR A 71 -18.52 -1.86 26.23
C THR A 71 -18.71 -1.68 24.73
N ASN A 72 -18.10 -0.65 24.14
CA ASN A 72 -18.10 -0.37 22.72
C ASN A 72 -16.66 -0.20 22.21
N GLN A 73 -16.10 -1.24 21.57
CA GLN A 73 -14.71 -1.21 21.13
C GLN A 73 -14.51 -0.31 19.90
N ILE A 74 -15.58 0.14 19.24
CA ILE A 74 -15.50 1.13 18.15
C ILE A 74 -14.85 2.43 18.61
N LEU A 75 -15.07 2.83 19.87
CA LEU A 75 -14.46 4.04 20.42
C LEU A 75 -12.92 3.97 20.43
N LEU A 76 -12.32 2.78 20.31
CA LEU A 76 -10.87 2.61 20.21
C LEU A 76 -10.31 3.05 18.85
N ASN A 77 -11.16 3.29 17.84
CA ASN A 77 -10.74 3.87 16.55
C ASN A 77 -10.30 5.33 16.68
N GLY A 78 -10.68 6.00 17.77
CA GLY A 78 -10.17 7.31 18.13
C GLY A 78 -10.89 8.50 17.53
N SER A 79 -10.16 9.62 17.51
CA SER A 79 -10.60 10.88 16.95
C SER A 79 -9.44 11.58 16.23
N GLY A 80 -9.77 12.47 15.30
CA GLY A 80 -8.81 13.21 14.50
C GLY A 80 -8.72 14.69 14.81
N VAL A 81 -8.09 15.42 13.89
CA VAL A 81 -7.73 16.83 14.01
C VAL A 81 -7.88 17.52 12.66
N ALA A 82 -8.38 18.76 12.66
CA ALA A 82 -8.47 19.60 11.47
C ALA A 82 -7.66 20.88 11.66
N ALA A 83 -7.04 21.36 10.59
CA ALA A 83 -6.27 22.60 10.59
C ALA A 83 -6.81 23.60 9.53
N GLY A 84 -6.89 24.88 9.89
CA GLY A 84 -7.29 25.95 8.98
C GLY A 84 -7.33 27.33 9.65
N ASP A 85 -7.12 28.39 8.88
CA ASP A 85 -7.25 29.79 9.34
C ASP A 85 -8.74 30.21 9.38
N VAL A 86 -9.39 30.01 10.53
CA VAL A 86 -10.85 30.20 10.66
C VAL A 86 -11.28 31.66 10.83
N ASN A 87 -10.32 32.59 10.89
CA ASN A 87 -10.61 34.01 11.12
C ASN A 87 -9.88 34.96 10.16
N GLY A 88 -9.20 34.41 9.16
CA GLY A 88 -8.51 35.14 8.12
C GLY A 88 -7.36 36.01 8.64
N ASP A 89 -6.79 35.69 9.82
CA ASP A 89 -5.71 36.48 10.41
C ASP A 89 -4.30 36.05 9.93
N GLY A 90 -4.25 35.00 9.11
CA GLY A 90 -3.05 34.45 8.53
C GLY A 90 -2.33 33.44 9.41
N TRP A 91 -2.87 33.06 10.57
CA TRP A 91 -2.35 31.96 11.39
C TRP A 91 -3.28 30.76 11.30
N CYS A 92 -2.72 29.59 11.00
CA CYS A 92 -3.52 28.37 10.99
C CYS A 92 -3.94 27.98 12.42
N ASP A 93 -5.25 27.77 12.62
CA ASP A 93 -5.85 27.28 13.85
C ASP A 93 -6.01 25.77 13.84
N VAL A 94 -6.27 25.16 15.01
CA VAL A 94 -6.39 23.70 15.14
C VAL A 94 -7.68 23.31 15.87
N TYR A 95 -8.43 22.37 15.29
CA TYR A 95 -9.62 21.78 15.89
C TYR A 95 -9.42 20.30 16.23
N PHE A 96 -9.54 19.94 17.50
CA PHE A 96 -9.44 18.57 17.97
C PHE A 96 -10.82 17.97 18.24
N CYS A 97 -11.08 16.79 17.67
CA CYS A 97 -12.24 15.97 17.97
C CYS A 97 -12.02 15.14 19.24
N ALA A 98 -13.09 14.89 19.99
CA ALA A 98 -13.09 14.14 21.23
C ALA A 98 -14.32 13.22 21.35
N LEU A 99 -14.19 12.16 22.15
CA LEU A 99 -15.26 11.18 22.37
C LEU A 99 -16.06 11.45 23.67
N ASP A 100 -15.43 11.35 24.84
CA ASP A 100 -16.12 11.55 26.13
C ASP A 100 -16.21 13.02 26.57
N GLU A 101 -15.42 13.87 25.95
CA GLU A 101 -15.24 15.28 26.33
C GLU A 101 -15.60 16.20 25.16
N PRO A 102 -15.85 17.50 25.39
CA PRO A 102 -16.07 18.44 24.29
C PRO A 102 -14.86 18.57 23.38
N ASN A 103 -15.13 18.72 22.07
CA ASN A 103 -14.14 19.10 21.06
C ASN A 103 -13.49 20.45 21.39
N LYS A 104 -12.32 20.73 20.80
CA LYS A 104 -11.58 21.97 21.06
C LYS A 104 -11.14 22.69 19.80
N LEU A 105 -11.58 23.96 19.65
CA LEU A 105 -11.02 24.91 18.69
C LEU A 105 -9.97 25.78 19.38
N LEU A 106 -8.72 25.65 18.93
CA LEU A 106 -7.57 26.35 19.48
C LEU A 106 -7.06 27.37 18.46
N ARG A 107 -7.26 28.65 18.77
CA ARG A 107 -6.77 29.76 17.97
C ARG A 107 -5.28 29.94 18.15
N ASN A 108 -4.54 29.99 17.06
CA ASN A 108 -3.13 30.29 17.04
C ASN A 108 -2.90 31.81 17.22
N LEU A 109 -2.05 32.17 18.17
CA LEU A 109 -1.69 33.55 18.49
C LEU A 109 -0.29 33.91 17.96
N GLY A 110 0.31 33.01 17.16
CA GLY A 110 1.71 33.04 16.78
C GLY A 110 2.65 32.66 17.92
N ASN A 111 3.94 32.51 17.61
CA ASN A 111 4.99 32.12 18.56
C ASN A 111 4.65 30.84 19.34
N TRP A 112 4.01 29.87 18.67
CA TRP A 112 3.61 28.60 19.26
C TRP A 112 2.66 28.73 20.46
N ARG A 113 1.84 29.78 20.54
CA ARG A 113 0.85 29.98 21.61
C ARG A 113 -0.55 29.82 21.08
N PHE A 114 -1.34 29.00 21.76
CA PHE A 114 -2.72 28.72 21.38
C PHE A 114 -3.71 29.11 22.48
N GLN A 115 -4.88 29.61 22.06
CA GLN A 115 -5.99 29.98 22.93
C GLN A 115 -7.21 29.12 22.61
N ASP A 116 -7.78 28.46 23.61
CA ASP A 116 -9.08 27.80 23.49
C ASP A 116 -10.19 28.84 23.30
N ILE A 117 -10.83 28.83 22.13
CA ILE A 117 -11.95 29.69 21.76
C ILE A 117 -13.26 28.90 21.58
N THR A 118 -13.27 27.61 21.94
CA THR A 118 -14.36 26.66 21.63
C THR A 118 -15.74 27.18 22.03
N SER A 119 -15.88 27.68 23.26
CA SER A 119 -17.17 28.16 23.77
C SER A 119 -17.62 29.48 23.13
N GLU A 120 -16.68 30.35 22.74
CA GLU A 120 -16.97 31.58 21.99
C GLU A 120 -17.42 31.23 20.56
N ALA A 121 -16.79 30.21 19.97
CA ALA A 121 -17.03 29.79 18.60
C ALA A 121 -18.30 28.93 18.42
N GLY A 122 -18.81 28.29 19.48
CA GLY A 122 -20.03 27.48 19.42
C GLY A 122 -19.83 26.05 18.91
N VAL A 123 -18.59 25.58 18.79
CA VAL A 123 -18.21 24.30 18.15
C VAL A 123 -17.78 23.21 19.14
N ALA A 124 -18.28 23.27 20.37
CA ALA A 124 -17.88 22.35 21.44
C ALA A 124 -18.35 20.91 21.22
N CYS A 125 -19.44 20.70 20.47
CA CYS A 125 -19.98 19.39 20.16
C CYS A 125 -20.12 18.45 21.38
N ALA A 126 -20.48 19.01 22.55
CA ALA A 126 -20.25 18.39 23.87
C ALA A 126 -20.98 17.05 24.15
N ASN A 127 -21.88 16.61 23.26
CA ASN A 127 -22.61 15.34 23.39
C ASN A 127 -22.37 14.41 22.19
N LEU A 128 -21.34 14.67 21.38
CA LEU A 128 -20.98 13.87 20.23
C LEU A 128 -19.71 13.09 20.53
N ASP A 129 -19.74 11.79 20.24
CA ASP A 129 -18.53 10.99 20.10
C ASP A 129 -17.87 11.34 18.75
N ALA A 130 -17.20 12.50 18.69
CA ALA A 130 -16.67 13.05 17.45
C ALA A 130 -15.45 12.27 16.95
N THR A 131 -15.50 11.84 15.69
CA THR A 131 -14.47 11.02 15.07
C THR A 131 -13.55 11.87 14.23
N GLY A 132 -14.04 12.49 13.15
CA GLY A 132 -13.23 13.32 12.27
C GLY A 132 -13.83 14.68 11.93
N ALA A 133 -12.99 15.59 11.45
CA ALA A 133 -13.40 16.93 11.05
C ALA A 133 -12.58 17.46 9.86
N ALA A 134 -13.16 18.43 9.14
CA ALA A 134 -12.44 19.25 8.16
C ALA A 134 -12.97 20.68 8.15
N PHE A 135 -12.07 21.60 7.78
CA PHE A 135 -12.43 22.97 7.44
C PHE A 135 -12.55 23.12 5.92
N ALA A 136 -13.66 23.69 5.46
CA ALA A 136 -13.97 23.88 4.05
C ALA A 136 -14.91 25.07 3.89
N ASP A 137 -14.85 25.78 2.77
CA ASP A 137 -15.85 26.82 2.44
C ASP A 137 -17.03 26.13 1.70
N LEU A 138 -18.15 25.92 2.39
CA LEU A 138 -19.26 25.09 1.91
C LEU A 138 -20.38 25.89 1.24
N ASP A 139 -20.43 27.21 1.47
CA ASP A 139 -21.40 28.12 0.87
C ASP A 139 -20.76 29.18 -0.06
N GLY A 140 -19.44 29.11 -0.24
CA GLY A 140 -18.68 29.89 -1.21
C GLY A 140 -18.46 31.34 -0.80
N ASP A 141 -18.59 31.68 0.48
CA ASP A 141 -18.49 33.04 0.99
C ASP A 141 -17.04 33.50 1.29
N GLY A 142 -16.10 32.56 1.27
CA GLY A 142 -14.67 32.76 1.48
C GLY A 142 -14.19 32.41 2.89
N ASP A 143 -15.10 32.19 3.83
CA ASP A 143 -14.79 31.79 5.20
C ASP A 143 -14.75 30.26 5.32
N LEU A 144 -13.92 29.74 6.24
CA LEU A 144 -13.84 28.30 6.47
C LEU A 144 -14.95 27.87 7.43
N ASP A 145 -15.86 27.05 6.93
CA ASP A 145 -16.87 26.31 7.68
C ASP A 145 -16.27 25.02 8.26
N LEU A 146 -17.00 24.38 9.17
CA LEU A 146 -16.56 23.17 9.87
C LEU A 146 -17.55 22.02 9.63
N VAL A 147 -17.02 20.86 9.23
CA VAL A 147 -17.75 19.58 9.22
C VAL A 147 -17.20 18.68 10.32
N VAL A 148 -18.08 18.06 11.10
CA VAL A 148 -17.72 17.13 12.19
C VAL A 148 -18.51 15.83 12.07
N ASN A 149 -17.81 14.71 11.88
CA ASN A 149 -18.37 13.36 11.96
C ASN A 149 -18.45 12.87 13.41
N SER A 150 -19.35 11.93 13.67
CA SER A 150 -19.44 11.25 14.96
C SER A 150 -19.90 9.80 14.83
N VAL A 151 -19.62 9.03 15.89
CA VAL A 151 -20.19 7.69 16.06
C VAL A 151 -21.64 7.81 16.55
N GLY A 152 -22.60 7.60 15.65
CA GLY A 152 -24.03 7.52 15.97
C GLY A 152 -24.76 8.86 16.06
N GLY A 153 -24.06 9.98 16.31
CA GLY A 153 -24.64 11.32 16.34
C GLY A 153 -24.93 11.93 14.96
N GLY A 154 -24.30 11.38 13.91
CA GLY A 154 -24.35 11.89 12.55
C GLY A 154 -23.19 12.84 12.22
N THR A 155 -23.26 13.44 11.04
CA THR A 155 -22.31 14.43 10.54
C THR A 155 -22.95 15.82 10.62
N HIS A 156 -22.28 16.73 11.31
CA HIS A 156 -22.73 18.08 11.60
C HIS A 156 -21.95 19.09 10.78
N VAL A 157 -22.64 20.13 10.31
CA VAL A 157 -22.08 21.22 9.51
C VAL A 157 -22.28 22.52 10.27
N PHE A 158 -21.25 23.36 10.32
CA PHE A 158 -21.24 24.62 11.05
C PHE A 158 -20.72 25.73 10.15
N PHE A 159 -21.55 26.76 9.92
CA PHE A 159 -21.21 27.89 9.06
C PHE A 159 -20.52 29.00 9.84
N ASN A 160 -19.37 29.47 9.37
CA ASN A 160 -18.59 30.53 10.00
C ASN A 160 -19.02 31.91 9.48
N ASP A 161 -18.98 32.94 10.33
CA ASP A 161 -19.32 34.32 9.96
C ASP A 161 -18.10 35.19 9.62
N GLY A 162 -16.95 34.56 9.40
CA GLY A 162 -15.63 35.18 9.23
C GLY A 162 -15.06 35.81 10.49
N LYS A 163 -15.74 35.69 11.64
CA LYS A 163 -15.32 36.26 12.93
C LYS A 163 -15.19 35.21 14.01
N ARG A 164 -15.10 33.94 13.62
CA ARG A 164 -14.93 32.73 14.47
C ARG A 164 -16.22 32.31 15.17
N HIS A 165 -17.37 32.89 14.84
CA HIS A 165 -18.63 32.43 15.39
C HIS A 165 -19.30 31.49 14.40
N PHE A 166 -19.51 30.26 14.83
CA PHE A 166 -20.10 29.24 14.00
C PHE A 166 -21.58 29.03 14.33
N SER A 167 -22.39 28.87 13.30
CA SER A 167 -23.81 28.52 13.40
C SER A 167 -24.03 27.13 12.84
N GLU A 168 -24.55 26.22 13.66
CA GLU A 168 -24.85 24.86 13.22
C GLU A 168 -25.99 24.85 12.17
N SER A 169 -25.81 24.06 11.12
CA SER A 169 -26.84 23.78 10.13
C SER A 169 -28.03 23.08 10.77
N SER A 170 -29.24 23.41 10.31
CA SER A 170 -30.45 22.70 10.73
C SER A 170 -30.51 21.23 10.25
N GLN A 171 -29.63 20.86 9.32
CA GLN A 171 -29.55 19.52 8.74
C GLN A 171 -28.42 18.74 9.39
N THR A 172 -28.76 17.69 10.15
CA THR A 172 -27.82 16.65 10.55
C THR A 172 -27.78 15.57 9.47
N LEU A 173 -26.59 15.28 8.94
CA LEU A 173 -26.39 14.26 7.91
C LEU A 173 -26.12 12.90 8.58
N ASN A 174 -26.48 11.79 7.92
CA ASN A 174 -26.23 10.43 8.41
C ASN A 174 -26.55 10.14 9.90
N PRO A 175 -27.70 10.59 10.45
CA PRO A 175 -27.99 10.35 11.86
C PRO A 175 -28.10 8.85 12.17
N GLY A 176 -27.44 8.42 13.24
CA GLY A 176 -27.50 7.04 13.72
C GLY A 176 -26.50 6.06 13.09
N THR A 177 -25.61 6.51 12.19
CA THR A 177 -24.53 5.69 11.61
C THR A 177 -23.19 5.94 12.30
N GLY A 178 -22.23 5.02 12.16
CA GLY A 178 -20.88 5.13 12.70
C GLY A 178 -19.94 5.90 11.78
N GLY A 179 -20.15 7.21 11.61
CA GLY A 179 -19.30 8.05 10.75
C GLY A 179 -17.85 8.09 11.25
N MET A 180 -16.89 7.83 10.36
CA MET A 180 -15.46 7.83 10.66
C MET A 180 -14.76 9.01 9.97
N SER A 181 -14.21 8.79 8.78
CA SER A 181 -13.51 9.83 8.02
C SER A 181 -14.44 10.52 7.01
N LEU A 182 -13.98 11.65 6.50
CA LEU A 182 -14.64 12.41 5.45
C LEU A 182 -13.63 13.00 4.48
N ALA A 183 -14.07 13.27 3.26
CA ALA A 183 -13.33 14.03 2.26
C ALA A 183 -14.29 14.93 1.48
N LEU A 184 -13.79 16.09 1.05
CA LEU A 184 -14.55 17.04 0.24
C LEU A 184 -13.88 17.31 -1.10
N GLY A 185 -14.69 17.53 -2.13
CA GLY A 185 -14.22 17.88 -3.48
C GLY A 185 -15.39 18.10 -4.44
N ASP A 186 -15.12 18.74 -5.57
CA ASP A 186 -16.10 18.97 -6.65
C ASP A 186 -16.26 17.71 -7.52
N ILE A 187 -17.23 16.88 -7.15
CA ILE A 187 -17.40 15.52 -7.70
C ILE A 187 -18.18 15.54 -9.01
N ASP A 188 -19.16 16.42 -9.17
CA ASP A 188 -19.98 16.48 -10.38
C ASP A 188 -19.66 17.64 -11.35
N GLY A 189 -18.64 18.43 -11.01
CA GLY A 189 -18.08 19.47 -11.87
C GLY A 189 -18.88 20.77 -11.88
N ASP A 190 -19.74 20.99 -10.89
CA ASP A 190 -20.50 22.22 -10.74
C ASP A 190 -19.77 23.31 -9.92
N GLY A 191 -18.65 22.94 -9.28
CA GLY A 191 -17.78 23.81 -8.51
C GLY A 191 -18.09 23.88 -7.02
N ASP A 192 -19.19 23.26 -6.56
CA ASP A 192 -19.52 23.15 -5.14
C ASP A 192 -18.69 22.02 -4.50
N LEU A 193 -18.35 22.15 -3.22
CA LEU A 193 -17.67 21.08 -2.49
C LEU A 193 -18.68 20.05 -2.01
N ASP A 194 -18.64 18.86 -2.61
CA ASP A 194 -19.40 17.69 -2.22
C ASP A 194 -18.72 16.95 -1.07
N LEU A 195 -19.49 16.14 -0.32
CA LEU A 195 -19.02 15.47 0.89
C LEU A 195 -19.17 13.96 0.78
N TYR A 196 -18.06 13.23 0.95
CA TYR A 196 -18.09 11.78 1.16
C TYR A 196 -17.82 11.46 2.63
N VAL A 197 -18.64 10.60 3.24
CA VAL A 197 -18.48 10.12 4.62
C VAL A 197 -18.35 8.60 4.64
N THR A 198 -17.26 8.09 5.23
CA THR A 198 -17.11 6.66 5.52
C THR A 198 -17.88 6.29 6.78
N ASN A 199 -18.55 5.14 6.75
CA ASN A 199 -19.30 4.61 7.88
C ASN A 199 -18.74 3.25 8.28
N TYR A 200 -18.36 3.14 9.55
CA TYR A 200 -17.97 1.89 10.18
C TYR A 200 -19.21 1.22 10.77
N ARG A 201 -19.34 1.22 12.09
CA ARG A 201 -20.53 0.84 12.86
C ARG A 201 -20.58 1.72 14.08
N ARG A 202 -21.78 2.05 14.57
CA ARG A 202 -21.90 2.76 15.86
C ARG A 202 -21.55 1.88 17.08
N ASP A 203 -21.85 0.58 16.96
CA ASP A 203 -21.66 -0.47 17.94
C ASP A 203 -21.48 -1.80 17.22
N THR A 204 -20.86 -2.79 17.86
CA THR A 204 -20.84 -4.16 17.33
C THR A 204 -21.60 -5.11 18.22
N ILE A 205 -22.32 -6.05 17.61
CA ILE A 205 -22.97 -7.13 18.35
C ILE A 205 -21.91 -8.11 18.90
N ARG A 206 -20.78 -8.25 18.20
CA ARG A 206 -19.60 -8.96 18.69
C ARG A 206 -19.12 -8.44 20.05
N ASP A 207 -19.27 -7.14 20.32
CA ASP A 207 -18.84 -6.56 21.59
C ASP A 207 -19.79 -6.87 22.77
N GLN A 208 -20.95 -7.46 22.51
CA GLN A 208 -21.97 -7.69 23.54
C GLN A 208 -21.93 -9.14 24.08
N PRO A 209 -21.63 -9.35 25.37
CA PRO A 209 -21.40 -10.69 25.94
C PRO A 209 -22.63 -11.61 25.98
N ASN A 210 -23.85 -11.05 25.87
CA ASN A 210 -25.10 -11.79 26.06
C ASN A 210 -25.99 -11.89 24.82
N THR A 211 -25.49 -11.50 23.65
CA THR A 211 -26.30 -11.47 22.43
C THR A 211 -26.81 -12.86 22.06
N ARG A 212 -28.12 -12.98 21.88
CA ARG A 212 -28.79 -14.20 21.45
C ARG A 212 -29.14 -14.13 19.97
N PHE A 213 -28.76 -15.16 19.23
CA PHE A 213 -29.06 -15.29 17.81
C PHE A 213 -30.11 -16.38 17.59
N ALA A 214 -31.21 -16.04 16.94
CA ALA A 214 -32.15 -17.01 16.40
C ALA A 214 -31.81 -17.30 14.94
N MET A 215 -31.59 -18.56 14.60
CA MET A 215 -31.23 -19.01 13.26
C MET A 215 -32.46 -19.58 12.54
N ARG A 216 -32.54 -19.41 11.22
CA ARG A 216 -33.55 -20.05 10.36
C ARG A 216 -32.89 -20.62 9.11
N MET A 217 -33.42 -21.72 8.58
CA MET A 217 -32.98 -22.25 7.29
C MET A 217 -33.71 -21.53 6.15
N VAL A 218 -32.95 -20.99 5.19
CA VAL A 218 -33.44 -20.42 3.94
C VAL A 218 -32.64 -21.05 2.81
N ASP A 219 -33.31 -21.72 1.87
CA ASP A 219 -32.69 -22.43 0.74
C ASP A 219 -31.54 -23.37 1.14
N GLY A 220 -31.73 -24.09 2.27
CA GLY A 220 -30.72 -25.02 2.80
C GLY A 220 -29.53 -24.36 3.49
N LYS A 221 -29.51 -23.03 3.65
CA LYS A 221 -28.47 -22.27 4.36
C LYS A 221 -29.01 -21.72 5.68
N PRO A 222 -28.28 -21.85 6.81
CA PRO A 222 -28.67 -21.20 8.06
C PRO A 222 -28.37 -19.70 7.97
N VAL A 223 -29.40 -18.87 8.17
CA VAL A 223 -29.30 -17.42 8.22
C VAL A 223 -29.73 -16.90 9.59
N VAL A 224 -29.16 -15.78 10.02
CA VAL A 224 -29.62 -15.09 11.23
C VAL A 224 -31.01 -14.52 10.96
N ALA A 225 -31.99 -14.88 11.79
CA ALA A 225 -33.39 -14.46 11.65
C ALA A 225 -33.78 -13.38 12.66
N ALA A 226 -33.25 -13.46 13.88
CA ALA A 226 -33.45 -12.43 14.90
C ALA A 226 -32.25 -12.36 15.86
N ILE A 227 -32.04 -11.17 16.44
CA ILE A 227 -31.01 -10.87 17.44
C ILE A 227 -31.74 -10.33 18.67
N ASP A 228 -31.56 -10.97 19.82
CA ASP A 228 -32.25 -10.64 21.08
C ASP A 228 -33.78 -10.52 20.92
N GLY A 229 -34.36 -11.35 20.06
CA GLY A 229 -35.80 -11.37 19.76
C GLY A 229 -36.26 -10.35 18.71
N ARG A 230 -35.39 -9.43 18.27
CA ARG A 230 -35.66 -8.46 17.20
C ARG A 230 -35.36 -9.06 15.82
N PRO A 231 -36.31 -9.07 14.86
CA PRO A 231 -36.06 -9.57 13.52
C PRO A 231 -34.94 -8.81 12.79
N VAL A 232 -34.11 -9.52 12.01
CA VAL A 232 -33.08 -8.87 11.16
C VAL A 232 -33.65 -8.07 9.99
N THR A 233 -34.97 -7.96 9.87
CA THR A 233 -35.65 -7.07 8.92
C THR A 233 -35.85 -5.67 9.48
N GLU A 234 -35.60 -5.46 10.78
CA GLU A 234 -35.60 -4.13 11.37
C GLU A 234 -34.47 -3.26 10.78
N PRO A 235 -34.68 -1.93 10.60
CA PRO A 235 -33.77 -1.08 9.83
C PRO A 235 -32.29 -1.15 10.23
N ASP A 236 -31.98 -1.15 11.53
CA ASP A 236 -30.61 -1.19 12.09
C ASP A 236 -29.97 -2.59 12.12
N LEU A 237 -30.75 -3.64 11.85
CA LEU A 237 -30.28 -5.03 11.80
C LEU A 237 -30.29 -5.62 10.38
N ARG A 238 -30.89 -4.90 9.43
CA ARG A 238 -30.97 -5.31 8.04
C ARG A 238 -29.58 -5.36 7.41
N HIS A 239 -29.29 -6.45 6.71
CA HIS A 239 -27.99 -6.73 6.09
C HIS A 239 -26.79 -6.73 7.06
N ARG A 240 -27.02 -6.77 8.39
CA ARG A 240 -25.96 -6.73 9.40
C ARG A 240 -25.10 -8.00 9.46
N PHE A 241 -25.61 -9.12 8.97
CA PHE A 241 -24.88 -10.39 8.94
C PHE A 241 -24.93 -11.06 7.58
N LYS A 242 -23.79 -11.60 7.15
CA LYS A 242 -23.72 -12.59 6.07
C LYS A 242 -23.37 -13.97 6.62
N TYR A 243 -23.85 -14.98 5.90
CA TYR A 243 -23.55 -16.38 6.19
C TYR A 243 -22.13 -16.73 5.70
N LYS A 244 -21.36 -17.43 6.53
CA LYS A 244 -20.01 -17.89 6.21
C LYS A 244 -19.91 -19.41 6.37
N VAL A 245 -19.26 -20.08 5.42
CA VAL A 245 -18.89 -21.49 5.54
C VAL A 245 -17.38 -21.55 5.69
N THR A 246 -16.92 -22.19 6.76
CA THR A 246 -15.50 -22.48 6.98
C THR A 246 -15.31 -23.97 6.84
N LEU A 247 -14.43 -24.44 5.97
CA LEU A 247 -14.16 -25.89 5.86
C LEU A 247 -13.13 -26.31 6.92
N ASP A 248 -13.38 -27.42 7.61
CA ASP A 248 -12.37 -28.07 8.46
C ASP A 248 -11.40 -28.92 7.63
N GLU A 249 -10.38 -29.51 8.29
CA GLU A 249 -9.35 -30.34 7.65
C GLU A 249 -9.89 -31.59 6.96
N ARG A 250 -11.15 -31.98 7.24
CA ARG A 250 -11.84 -33.12 6.64
C ARG A 250 -12.78 -32.67 5.51
N GLY A 251 -12.78 -31.39 5.15
CA GLY A 251 -13.70 -30.81 4.17
C GLY A 251 -15.13 -30.67 4.67
N MET A 252 -15.37 -30.80 5.98
CA MET A 252 -16.68 -30.58 6.58
C MET A 252 -16.86 -29.09 6.89
N GLY A 253 -17.96 -28.50 6.41
CA GLY A 253 -18.27 -27.09 6.64
C GLY A 253 -18.70 -26.82 8.09
N ALA A 254 -17.92 -26.04 8.83
CA ALA A 254 -18.35 -25.30 10.00
C ALA A 254 -19.12 -24.03 9.58
N PHE A 255 -20.26 -23.80 10.21
CA PHE A 255 -21.12 -22.66 9.91
C PHE A 255 -20.73 -21.45 10.76
N GLY A 256 -20.47 -20.33 10.11
CA GLY A 256 -20.11 -19.05 10.73
C GLY A 256 -21.08 -17.93 10.37
N LYS A 257 -21.04 -16.87 11.17
CA LYS A 257 -21.73 -15.59 10.94
C LYS A 257 -20.67 -14.49 10.87
N GLU A 258 -20.80 -13.61 9.90
CA GLU A 258 -19.90 -12.46 9.75
C GLU A 258 -20.73 -11.18 9.84
N GLU A 259 -20.38 -10.33 10.79
CA GLU A 259 -21.01 -9.01 10.96
C GLU A 259 -20.43 -8.06 9.89
N LEU A 260 -21.29 -7.34 9.20
CA LEU A 260 -20.94 -6.39 8.13
C LEU A 260 -20.96 -4.95 8.66
N GLY A 261 -20.23 -4.05 8.01
CA GLY A 261 -20.24 -2.62 8.34
C GLY A 261 -21.48 -1.89 7.82
N GLU A 262 -21.46 -0.57 7.86
CA GLU A 262 -22.52 0.32 7.37
C GLU A 262 -22.22 0.84 5.96
N THR A 263 -23.24 1.35 5.31
CA THR A 263 -23.09 1.92 3.96
C THR A 263 -22.56 3.34 4.08
N ASP A 264 -21.45 3.63 3.41
CA ASP A 264 -20.93 4.98 3.19
C ASP A 264 -21.93 5.87 2.43
N VAL A 265 -21.78 7.19 2.52
CA VAL A 265 -22.67 8.12 1.81
C VAL A 265 -21.89 9.23 1.16
N LEU A 266 -22.11 9.40 -0.14
CA LEU A 266 -21.77 10.60 -0.90
C LEU A 266 -22.95 11.58 -0.84
N PHE A 267 -22.68 12.85 -0.59
CA PHE A 267 -23.63 13.94 -0.62
C PHE A 267 -23.23 15.00 -1.64
N LEU A 268 -24.19 15.39 -2.48
CA LEU A 268 -24.04 16.56 -3.34
C LEU A 268 -24.45 17.83 -2.59
N ASN A 269 -23.60 18.85 -2.63
CA ASN A 269 -23.89 20.19 -2.12
C ASN A 269 -24.66 21.01 -3.17
N ASP A 270 -25.44 22.00 -2.75
CA ASP A 270 -26.14 22.92 -3.66
C ASP A 270 -25.54 24.33 -3.68
N GLY A 271 -24.30 24.44 -3.22
CA GLY A 271 -23.53 25.67 -3.07
C GLY A 271 -23.95 26.56 -1.92
N LYS A 272 -24.76 26.04 -0.99
CA LYS A 272 -25.20 26.75 0.22
C LYS A 272 -25.06 25.87 1.46
N GLY A 273 -24.20 24.87 1.38
CA GLY A 273 -24.02 23.82 2.39
C GLY A 273 -25.28 23.01 2.68
N ARG A 274 -26.18 22.83 1.70
CA ARG A 274 -27.32 21.89 1.83
C ARG A 274 -27.04 20.64 1.02
N PHE A 275 -27.01 19.52 1.72
CA PHE A 275 -26.49 18.26 1.20
C PHE A 275 -27.60 17.27 0.84
N THR A 276 -27.50 16.65 -0.32
CA THR A 276 -28.43 15.60 -0.78
C THR A 276 -27.68 14.28 -1.00
N PRO A 277 -28.10 13.17 -0.35
CA PRO A 277 -27.40 11.90 -0.49
C PRO A 277 -27.57 11.31 -1.90
N VAL A 278 -26.48 10.74 -2.43
CA VAL A 278 -26.44 10.02 -3.69
C VAL A 278 -26.76 8.55 -3.46
N SER A 279 -27.62 8.00 -4.30
CA SER A 279 -28.03 6.59 -4.24
C SER A 279 -26.99 5.66 -4.86
N TRP A 280 -26.60 4.62 -4.10
CA TRP A 280 -25.73 3.55 -4.60
C TRP A 280 -26.34 2.76 -5.77
N THR A 281 -27.68 2.70 -5.86
CA THR A 281 -28.37 1.76 -6.75
C THR A 281 -29.10 2.41 -7.93
N ASP A 282 -29.17 3.74 -7.98
CA ASP A 282 -29.88 4.47 -9.07
C ASP A 282 -28.98 4.76 -10.29
N GLY A 283 -27.82 4.10 -10.36
CA GLY A 283 -26.90 4.19 -11.51
C GLY A 283 -25.80 5.24 -11.38
N ALA A 284 -25.69 5.93 -10.23
CA ALA A 284 -24.52 6.75 -9.92
C ALA A 284 -23.28 5.89 -9.68
N PHE A 285 -23.43 4.70 -9.09
CA PHE A 285 -22.34 3.75 -8.89
C PHE A 285 -22.52 2.50 -9.76
N LEU A 286 -21.47 2.15 -10.50
CA LEU A 286 -21.42 1.03 -11.43
C LEU A 286 -20.36 0.01 -10.99
N ASP A 287 -20.67 -1.27 -11.11
CA ASP A 287 -19.70 -2.35 -10.94
C ASP A 287 -18.56 -2.27 -11.98
N GLU A 288 -17.57 -3.14 -11.85
CA GLU A 288 -16.40 -3.14 -12.72
C GLU A 288 -16.76 -3.45 -14.19
N GLN A 289 -17.93 -4.01 -14.45
CA GLN A 289 -18.47 -4.25 -15.79
C GLN A 289 -19.37 -3.12 -16.31
N GLY A 290 -19.54 -2.04 -15.53
CA GLY A 290 -20.32 -0.87 -15.91
C GLY A 290 -21.82 -1.02 -15.68
N LYS A 291 -22.26 -1.95 -14.83
CA LYS A 291 -23.69 -2.12 -14.49
C LYS A 291 -24.01 -1.43 -13.17
N PRO A 292 -25.18 -0.80 -13.03
CA PRO A 292 -25.63 -0.25 -11.76
C PRO A 292 -25.58 -1.29 -10.64
N LEU A 293 -25.10 -0.89 -9.47
CA LEU A 293 -25.15 -1.75 -8.30
C LEU A 293 -26.61 -2.08 -7.94
N THR A 294 -26.83 -3.29 -7.48
CA THR A 294 -28.17 -3.76 -7.06
C THR A 294 -28.38 -3.66 -5.55
N LEU A 295 -27.29 -3.50 -4.80
CA LEU A 295 -27.26 -3.27 -3.36
C LEU A 295 -26.08 -2.33 -3.05
N PRO A 296 -26.20 -1.49 -2.01
CA PRO A 296 -25.06 -0.74 -1.53
C PRO A 296 -23.99 -1.67 -0.94
N PRO A 297 -22.73 -1.24 -0.90
CA PRO A 297 -21.70 -1.89 -0.10
C PRO A 297 -22.00 -1.79 1.40
N PHE A 298 -21.58 -2.80 2.16
CA PHE A 298 -21.72 -2.89 3.62
C PHE A 298 -20.35 -3.20 4.22
N ASP A 299 -19.43 -2.28 3.98
CA ASP A 299 -18.02 -2.42 4.31
C ASP A 299 -17.68 -1.72 5.63
N TRP A 300 -16.54 -2.04 6.22
CA TRP A 300 -16.08 -1.42 7.46
C TRP A 300 -15.24 -0.17 7.15
N GLY A 301 -15.88 0.89 6.65
CA GLY A 301 -15.22 2.08 6.13
C GLY A 301 -14.46 2.86 7.21
N LEU A 302 -13.17 3.11 6.98
CA LEU A 302 -12.28 3.82 7.92
C LEU A 302 -11.78 5.15 7.36
N SER A 303 -11.22 5.16 6.14
CA SER A 303 -10.71 6.36 5.48
C SER A 303 -11.11 6.42 4.02
N VAL A 304 -11.14 7.64 3.48
CA VAL A 304 -11.46 7.92 2.09
C VAL A 304 -10.49 8.97 1.59
N MET A 305 -10.06 8.91 0.33
CA MET A 305 -9.35 10.01 -0.31
C MET A 305 -9.98 10.30 -1.67
N LEU A 306 -10.13 11.60 -1.97
CA LEU A 306 -10.50 12.10 -3.30
C LEU A 306 -9.22 12.49 -4.03
N ARG A 307 -8.99 11.91 -5.21
CA ARG A 307 -7.78 12.14 -6.00
C ARG A 307 -8.01 11.84 -7.47
N ASP A 308 -7.40 12.60 -8.38
CA ASP A 308 -7.41 12.30 -9.82
C ASP A 308 -6.43 11.13 -10.15
N LEU A 309 -6.87 9.89 -9.94
CA LEU A 309 -6.03 8.69 -10.08
C LEU A 309 -5.75 8.36 -11.55
N ASN A 310 -6.63 8.77 -12.45
CA ASN A 310 -6.55 8.47 -13.88
C ASN A 310 -6.13 9.68 -14.75
N GLY A 311 -5.76 10.80 -14.13
CA GLY A 311 -5.26 11.99 -14.82
C GLY A 311 -6.27 12.67 -15.76
N ASP A 312 -7.57 12.45 -15.59
CA ASP A 312 -8.64 13.09 -16.39
C ASP A 312 -9.14 14.41 -15.76
N GLY A 313 -8.60 14.76 -14.60
CA GLY A 313 -8.89 15.96 -13.84
C GLY A 313 -10.09 15.84 -12.92
N ALA A 314 -10.83 14.72 -12.91
CA ALA A 314 -11.93 14.46 -12.00
C ALA A 314 -11.47 13.73 -10.73
N PRO A 315 -12.04 14.08 -9.56
CA PRO A 315 -11.68 13.38 -8.34
C PRO A 315 -12.30 11.98 -8.34
N ASP A 316 -11.44 10.97 -8.28
CA ASP A 316 -11.77 9.57 -8.04
C ASP A 316 -11.78 9.28 -6.54
N LEU A 317 -12.45 8.18 -6.14
CA LEU A 317 -12.54 7.76 -4.74
C LEU A 317 -11.67 6.54 -4.48
N TYR A 318 -10.86 6.58 -3.42
CA TYR A 318 -10.30 5.39 -2.79
C TYR A 318 -10.81 5.32 -1.34
N VAL A 319 -11.47 4.22 -0.97
CA VAL A 319 -12.01 3.97 0.36
C VAL A 319 -11.32 2.75 0.98
N CYS A 320 -10.69 2.94 2.13
CA CYS A 320 -10.09 1.87 2.92
C CYS A 320 -11.12 1.24 3.85
N ASN A 321 -11.12 -0.09 3.86
CA ASN A 321 -12.03 -0.90 4.66
C ASN A 321 -11.29 -1.88 5.57
N ASP A 322 -11.83 -2.07 6.77
CA ASP A 322 -11.25 -2.99 7.76
C ASP A 322 -11.69 -4.46 7.55
N PHE A 323 -11.04 -5.36 8.29
CA PHE A 323 -11.28 -6.79 8.40
C PHE A 323 -11.14 -7.61 7.10
N LYS A 324 -12.25 -7.89 6.42
CA LYS A 324 -12.31 -8.79 5.25
C LYS A 324 -13.13 -8.18 4.13
N THR A 325 -13.63 -6.97 4.35
CA THR A 325 -14.34 -6.20 3.34
C THR A 325 -13.28 -5.48 2.52
N PRO A 326 -13.24 -5.69 1.19
CA PRO A 326 -12.18 -5.13 0.36
C PRO A 326 -12.28 -3.61 0.27
N ASP A 327 -11.15 -2.95 0.06
CA ASP A 327 -11.11 -1.54 -0.35
C ASP A 327 -12.00 -1.29 -1.58
N ARG A 328 -12.59 -0.09 -1.65
CA ARG A 328 -13.42 0.33 -2.78
C ARG A 328 -12.76 1.48 -3.51
N ILE A 329 -12.56 1.30 -4.81
CA ILE A 329 -11.93 2.31 -5.66
C ILE A 329 -12.87 2.59 -6.82
N TRP A 330 -13.21 3.87 -7.01
CA TRP A 330 -14.20 4.30 -7.98
C TRP A 330 -13.64 5.41 -8.86
N LEU A 331 -13.64 5.17 -10.17
CA LEU A 331 -13.29 6.17 -11.16
C LEU A 331 -14.51 7.02 -11.51
N ASN A 332 -14.39 8.33 -11.39
CA ASN A 332 -15.42 9.31 -11.66
C ASN A 332 -15.43 9.73 -13.14
N ASP A 333 -16.60 9.93 -13.73
CA ASP A 333 -16.72 10.50 -15.09
C ASP A 333 -16.72 12.05 -15.12
N GLY A 334 -16.46 12.66 -13.97
CA GLY A 334 -16.48 14.10 -13.73
C GLY A 334 -17.88 14.70 -13.63
N ARG A 335 -18.93 13.87 -13.54
CA ARG A 335 -20.33 14.28 -13.39
C ARG A 335 -21.04 13.53 -12.26
N GLY A 336 -20.26 13.06 -11.28
CA GLY A 336 -20.76 12.30 -10.13
C GLY A 336 -21.25 10.90 -10.47
N ARG A 337 -20.79 10.31 -11.60
CA ARG A 337 -20.99 8.88 -11.87
C ARG A 337 -19.67 8.13 -11.78
N PHE A 338 -19.73 7.06 -11.02
CA PHE A 338 -18.59 6.29 -10.57
C PHE A 338 -18.63 4.89 -11.14
N ARG A 339 -17.48 4.39 -11.58
CA ARG A 339 -17.29 2.99 -11.96
C ARG A 339 -16.20 2.36 -11.10
N ALA A 340 -16.47 1.19 -10.55
CA ALA A 340 -15.48 0.44 -9.80
C ALA A 340 -14.23 0.15 -10.65
N LEU A 341 -13.05 0.28 -10.03
CA LEU A 341 -11.76 0.08 -10.69
C LEU A 341 -11.67 -1.34 -11.29
N PRO A 342 -11.20 -1.51 -12.55
CA PRO A 342 -11.13 -2.82 -13.20
C PRO A 342 -10.33 -3.87 -12.40
N PRO A 343 -10.78 -5.14 -12.27
CA PRO A 343 -10.21 -6.13 -11.34
C PRO A 343 -8.69 -6.34 -11.44
N LEU A 344 -8.11 -6.11 -12.61
CA LEU A 344 -6.68 -6.32 -12.87
C LEU A 344 -5.80 -5.08 -12.65
N ALA A 345 -6.39 -3.91 -12.38
CA ALA A 345 -5.66 -2.66 -12.15
C ALA A 345 -4.81 -2.72 -10.87
N LEU A 346 -5.33 -3.38 -9.84
CA LEU A 346 -4.62 -3.73 -8.61
C LEU A 346 -4.76 -5.24 -8.41
N ARG A 347 -3.63 -5.92 -8.16
CA ARG A 347 -3.59 -7.40 -8.08
C ARG A 347 -3.76 -7.94 -6.66
N GLN A 348 -3.57 -7.11 -5.64
CA GLN A 348 -3.68 -7.45 -4.23
C GLN A 348 -3.95 -6.18 -3.42
N THR A 349 -4.43 -6.31 -2.19
CA THR A 349 -4.79 -5.20 -1.27
C THR A 349 -4.40 -5.52 0.17
N CYS A 350 -4.42 -4.52 1.06
CA CYS A 350 -4.29 -4.77 2.51
C CYS A 350 -5.50 -5.54 3.05
N LEU A 351 -5.36 -6.20 4.21
CA LEU A 351 -6.45 -6.94 4.84
C LEU A 351 -7.25 -6.05 5.80
N SER A 352 -6.56 -5.22 6.56
CA SER A 352 -7.16 -4.26 7.49
C SER A 352 -6.66 -2.87 7.13
N SER A 353 -7.21 -2.34 6.02
CA SER A 353 -6.85 -1.01 5.52
C SER A 353 -7.36 0.07 6.46
N MET A 354 -6.44 0.76 7.14
CA MET A 354 -6.80 1.80 8.12
C MET A 354 -6.82 3.20 7.48
N GLY A 355 -5.72 3.56 6.83
CA GLY A 355 -5.45 4.88 6.26
C GLY A 355 -4.67 4.76 4.97
N LEU A 356 -4.78 5.79 4.11
CA LEU A 356 -4.01 5.91 2.88
C LEU A 356 -3.49 7.32 2.65
N ASP A 357 -2.47 7.44 1.80
CA ASP A 357 -2.05 8.70 1.20
C ASP A 357 -1.46 8.47 -0.20
N ILE A 358 -1.43 9.53 -1.01
CA ILE A 358 -1.08 9.50 -2.42
C ILE A 358 -0.06 10.58 -2.78
N ALA A 359 1.06 10.16 -3.36
CA ALA A 359 2.12 11.04 -3.85
C ALA A 359 2.83 10.42 -5.06
N ASP A 360 3.50 11.24 -5.88
CA ASP A 360 4.42 10.77 -6.94
C ASP A 360 5.78 10.50 -6.28
N VAL A 361 5.97 9.29 -5.72
CA VAL A 361 7.10 8.99 -4.83
C VAL A 361 8.42 8.78 -5.59
N ASN A 362 8.36 8.56 -6.90
CA ASN A 362 9.51 8.31 -7.76
C ASN A 362 9.77 9.41 -8.82
N ARG A 363 8.90 10.41 -8.89
CA ARG A 363 8.96 11.56 -9.81
C ARG A 363 8.76 11.19 -11.27
N ASP A 364 7.96 10.16 -11.56
CA ASP A 364 7.62 9.76 -12.92
C ASP A 364 6.36 10.45 -13.47
N GLY A 365 5.65 11.20 -12.61
CA GLY A 365 4.46 11.97 -12.94
C GLY A 365 3.14 11.23 -12.75
N PHE A 366 3.17 10.01 -12.20
CA PHE A 366 1.99 9.24 -11.83
C PHE A 366 1.81 9.19 -10.31
N ASP A 367 0.57 9.12 -9.87
CA ASP A 367 0.24 9.06 -8.46
C ASP A 367 0.42 7.62 -7.94
N ASP A 368 1.24 7.47 -6.88
CA ASP A 368 1.47 6.23 -6.16
C ASP A 368 0.66 6.21 -4.86
N ILE A 369 0.13 5.05 -4.50
CA ILE A 369 -0.84 4.91 -3.41
C ILE A 369 -0.22 4.07 -2.30
N PHE A 370 -0.10 4.64 -1.10
CA PHE A 370 0.33 3.91 0.09
C PHE A 370 -0.85 3.63 1.01
N VAL A 371 -1.04 2.37 1.40
CA VAL A 371 -2.14 1.93 2.28
C VAL A 371 -1.58 1.17 3.47
N LEU A 372 -1.99 1.59 4.67
CA LEU A 372 -1.57 1.02 5.95
C LEU A 372 -2.35 -0.23 6.36
N ASP A 373 -1.65 -1.14 7.02
CA ASP A 373 -2.12 -2.30 7.77
C ASP A 373 -1.37 -2.36 9.12
N MET A 374 -1.47 -3.45 9.87
CA MET A 374 -1.05 -3.56 11.28
C MET A 374 0.17 -4.47 11.49
N LEU A 375 0.95 -4.73 10.44
CA LEU A 375 2.09 -5.64 10.51
C LEU A 375 3.20 -5.05 11.40
N SER A 376 3.44 -5.70 12.55
CA SER A 376 4.58 -5.39 13.44
C SER A 376 5.92 -5.47 12.72
N ARG A 377 6.88 -4.62 13.08
CA ARG A 377 8.27 -4.71 12.62
C ARG A 377 9.12 -5.61 13.51
N ASP A 378 8.66 -5.84 14.74
CA ASP A 378 9.28 -6.75 15.70
C ASP A 378 8.81 -8.20 15.49
N HIS A 379 9.77 -9.12 15.32
CA HIS A 379 9.49 -10.54 15.08
C HIS A 379 8.81 -11.21 16.28
N ALA A 380 9.24 -10.93 17.51
CA ALA A 380 8.64 -11.54 18.70
C ALA A 380 7.16 -11.14 18.84
N ARG A 381 6.84 -9.87 18.55
CA ARG A 381 5.46 -9.39 18.48
C ARG A 381 4.66 -10.07 17.37
N ARG A 382 5.23 -10.28 16.17
CA ARG A 382 4.55 -11.05 15.10
C ARG A 382 4.15 -12.43 15.60
N MET A 383 5.03 -13.13 16.32
CA MET A 383 4.74 -14.48 16.82
C MET A 383 3.55 -14.52 17.78
N VAL A 384 3.27 -13.44 18.52
CA VAL A 384 2.10 -13.35 19.41
C VAL A 384 0.88 -12.70 18.75
N GLN A 385 0.95 -12.26 17.49
CA GLN A 385 -0.17 -11.65 16.75
C GLN A 385 -0.66 -12.50 15.55
N PHE A 386 0.19 -13.39 15.02
CA PHE A 386 -0.09 -14.19 13.81
C PHE A 386 -0.69 -15.59 14.06
N GLY A 387 -0.96 -15.98 15.31
CA GLY A 387 -1.33 -17.36 15.65
C GLY A 387 -2.51 -17.94 14.85
N ASP A 388 -2.41 -19.22 14.50
CA ASP A 388 -3.39 -20.08 13.79
C ASP A 388 -4.09 -19.48 12.54
N LEU A 389 -3.47 -18.51 11.85
CA LEU A 389 -3.95 -18.08 10.53
C LEU A 389 -3.78 -19.24 9.53
N LYS A 390 -4.91 -19.90 9.20
CA LYS A 390 -4.94 -20.89 8.13
C LYS A 390 -4.62 -20.20 6.80
N PRO A 391 -3.69 -20.73 5.98
CA PRO A 391 -3.42 -20.20 4.65
C PRO A 391 -4.72 -20.15 3.83
N GLU A 392 -5.01 -19.01 3.23
CA GLU A 392 -6.10 -18.92 2.27
C GLU A 392 -5.70 -19.71 1.01
N GLN A 393 -6.48 -20.72 0.65
CA GLN A 393 -6.27 -21.45 -0.60
C GLN A 393 -6.78 -20.58 -1.77
N LEU A 394 -5.88 -19.82 -2.37
CA LEU A 394 -6.19 -19.09 -3.59
C LEU A 394 -6.33 -20.08 -4.76
N PRO A 395 -7.43 -20.02 -5.54
CA PRO A 395 -7.58 -20.88 -6.71
C PRO A 395 -6.49 -20.58 -7.74
N ILE A 396 -5.76 -21.62 -8.18
CA ILE A 396 -4.76 -21.49 -9.24
C ILE A 396 -5.45 -20.97 -10.52
N GLY A 397 -4.90 -19.92 -11.13
CA GLY A 397 -5.41 -19.32 -12.36
C GLY A 397 -6.49 -18.23 -12.17
N ALA A 398 -6.94 -17.97 -10.94
CA ALA A 398 -7.84 -16.85 -10.65
C ALA A 398 -7.03 -15.53 -10.55
N ILE A 399 -6.73 -14.94 -11.70
CA ILE A 399 -5.84 -13.77 -11.79
C ILE A 399 -6.50 -12.43 -11.41
N ASP A 400 -7.82 -12.41 -11.23
CA ASP A 400 -8.68 -11.27 -10.96
C ASP A 400 -9.32 -11.29 -9.56
N ASN A 401 -8.87 -12.19 -8.68
CA ASN A 401 -9.45 -12.41 -7.35
C ASN A 401 -8.97 -11.43 -6.26
N ARG A 402 -7.98 -10.56 -6.56
CA ARG A 402 -7.45 -9.50 -5.67
C ARG A 402 -7.31 -9.94 -4.19
N PRO A 403 -6.40 -10.88 -3.87
CA PRO A 403 -6.17 -11.30 -2.48
C PRO A 403 -5.84 -10.13 -1.55
N GLN A 404 -6.22 -10.28 -0.28
CA GLN A 404 -5.92 -9.34 0.80
C GLN A 404 -4.81 -9.90 1.69
N HIS A 405 -3.83 -9.08 2.04
CA HIS A 405 -2.68 -9.47 2.87
C HIS A 405 -2.55 -8.57 4.11
N PRO A 406 -2.26 -9.13 5.30
CA PRO A 406 -2.10 -8.37 6.55
C PRO A 406 -0.73 -7.66 6.62
N ARG A 407 -0.51 -6.73 5.70
CA ARG A 407 0.70 -5.91 5.55
C ARG A 407 0.38 -4.66 4.75
N ASN A 408 1.19 -3.63 4.88
CA ASN A 408 1.04 -2.43 4.06
C ASN A 408 1.25 -2.75 2.58
N THR A 409 0.67 -1.89 1.73
CA THR A 409 0.90 -1.89 0.30
C THR A 409 1.37 -0.51 -0.17
N LEU A 410 2.27 -0.51 -1.15
CA LEU A 410 2.69 0.67 -1.91
C LEU A 410 2.44 0.33 -3.37
N PHE A 411 1.43 0.96 -3.96
CA PHE A 411 1.03 0.76 -5.34
C PHE A 411 1.70 1.81 -6.20
N LEU A 412 2.71 1.38 -6.96
CA LEU A 412 3.44 2.19 -7.92
C LEU A 412 2.63 2.34 -9.21
N GLY A 413 2.28 3.57 -9.59
CA GLY A 413 1.57 3.91 -10.81
C GLY A 413 2.37 3.53 -12.05
N ARG A 414 1.72 2.90 -13.04
CA ARG A 414 2.39 2.45 -14.28
C ARG A 414 2.07 3.30 -15.50
N GLY A 415 1.20 4.30 -15.34
CA GLY A 415 0.75 5.18 -16.43
C GLY A 415 -0.19 4.54 -17.46
N ASP A 416 -0.66 3.31 -17.22
CA ASP A 416 -1.59 2.56 -18.09
C ASP A 416 -2.92 2.19 -17.42
N GLY A 417 -3.20 2.78 -16.26
CA GLY A 417 -4.38 2.57 -15.42
C GLY A 417 -4.23 1.38 -14.49
N THR A 418 -2.99 0.89 -14.32
CA THR A 418 -2.64 -0.19 -13.42
C THR A 418 -1.51 0.21 -12.48
N TRP A 419 -1.39 -0.51 -11.36
CA TRP A 419 -0.35 -0.29 -10.37
C TRP A 419 0.39 -1.60 -10.03
N ALA A 420 1.68 -1.47 -9.73
CA ALA A 420 2.51 -2.55 -9.21
C ALA A 420 2.63 -2.41 -7.69
N GLU A 421 2.37 -3.47 -6.93
CA GLU A 421 2.57 -3.45 -5.49
C GLU A 421 4.06 -3.71 -5.16
N VAL A 422 4.69 -2.79 -4.44
CA VAL A 422 6.14 -2.76 -4.20
C VAL A 422 6.54 -2.54 -2.73
N ALA A 423 5.63 -2.62 -1.75
CA ALA A 423 5.95 -2.25 -0.36
C ALA A 423 7.14 -3.01 0.23
N GLN A 424 7.24 -4.32 -0.03
CA GLN A 424 8.38 -5.12 0.43
C GLN A 424 9.69 -4.70 -0.25
N PHE A 425 9.65 -4.38 -1.54
CA PHE A 425 10.80 -3.83 -2.23
C PHE A 425 11.20 -2.49 -1.60
N SER A 426 10.23 -1.64 -1.28
CA SER A 426 10.47 -0.32 -0.71
C SER A 426 10.86 -0.31 0.77
N GLY A 427 10.68 -1.43 1.48
CA GLY A 427 10.94 -1.55 2.92
C GLY A 427 9.81 -0.96 3.78
N LEU A 428 8.59 -0.88 3.24
CA LEU A 428 7.43 -0.25 3.86
C LEU A 428 6.30 -1.24 4.17
N ASP A 429 6.50 -2.55 4.06
CA ASP A 429 5.47 -3.57 4.27
C ASP A 429 4.99 -3.70 5.73
N ALA A 430 5.76 -3.17 6.69
CA ALA A 430 5.47 -3.26 8.12
C ALA A 430 5.72 -1.94 8.85
N THR A 431 4.71 -1.42 9.56
CA THR A 431 4.76 -0.12 10.25
C THR A 431 4.21 -0.15 11.68
N GLU A 432 4.04 -1.32 12.29
CA GLU A 432 3.30 -1.51 13.55
C GLU A 432 1.79 -1.33 13.39
N TRP A 433 1.05 -1.13 14.48
CA TRP A 433 -0.38 -0.84 14.43
C TRP A 433 -0.57 0.63 14.04
N SER A 434 -0.81 0.87 12.76
CA SER A 434 -0.76 2.21 12.14
C SER A 434 -2.14 2.78 11.82
N TRP A 435 -2.25 4.12 11.83
CA TRP A 435 -3.53 4.83 11.61
C TRP A 435 -3.53 5.74 10.39
N THR A 436 -2.80 6.86 10.46
CA THR A 436 -2.77 7.88 9.40
C THR A 436 -1.40 7.87 8.73
N PRO A 437 -1.27 7.57 7.43
CA PRO A 437 -0.03 7.85 6.71
C PRO A 437 -0.06 9.29 6.20
N ALA A 438 1.09 9.95 6.15
CA ALA A 438 1.23 11.28 5.54
C ALA A 438 2.55 11.43 4.80
N PHE A 439 2.45 11.69 3.50
CA PHE A 439 3.55 12.10 2.64
C PHE A 439 3.87 13.58 2.88
N LEU A 440 5.11 13.84 3.28
CA LEU A 440 5.65 15.18 3.52
C LEU A 440 7.15 15.15 3.22
N ASP A 441 7.65 16.08 2.40
CA ASP A 441 9.09 16.25 2.18
C ASP A 441 9.70 17.03 3.37
N VAL A 442 10.17 16.30 4.38
CA VAL A 442 10.59 16.86 5.67
C VAL A 442 11.93 17.57 5.55
N ASP A 443 12.85 17.02 4.75
CA ASP A 443 14.17 17.61 4.55
C ASP A 443 14.27 18.51 3.32
N LEU A 444 13.17 18.64 2.56
CA LEU A 444 13.01 19.46 1.36
C LEU A 444 14.08 19.15 0.31
N ASP A 445 14.34 17.86 0.10
CA ASP A 445 15.22 17.37 -0.97
C ASP A 445 14.49 17.12 -2.30
N GLY A 446 13.17 17.25 -2.29
CA GLY A 446 12.29 17.12 -3.43
C GLY A 446 11.65 15.75 -3.55
N TYR A 447 11.68 14.89 -2.53
CA TYR A 447 10.94 13.62 -2.49
C TYR A 447 10.08 13.58 -1.23
N GLU A 448 8.80 13.26 -1.34
CA GLU A 448 7.99 13.12 -0.12
C GLU A 448 8.45 11.92 0.72
N ASP A 449 8.72 12.20 2.00
CA ASP A 449 8.95 11.22 3.06
C ASP A 449 7.61 10.79 3.66
N LEU A 450 7.62 9.78 4.53
CA LEU A 450 6.40 9.20 5.07
C LEU A 450 6.36 9.25 6.60
N LEU A 451 5.32 9.87 7.16
CA LEU A 451 5.03 9.93 8.60
C LEU A 451 3.86 9.01 8.95
N ILE A 452 3.99 8.26 10.05
CA ILE A 452 2.99 7.28 10.49
C ILE A 452 2.85 7.29 12.02
N PRO A 453 1.79 7.91 12.57
CA PRO A 453 1.30 7.66 13.93
C PRO A 453 0.88 6.20 14.16
N ASN A 454 1.25 5.69 15.34
CA ASN A 454 1.09 4.29 15.70
C ASN A 454 0.50 4.08 17.11
N GLY A 455 0.14 2.83 17.37
CA GLY A 455 -0.22 2.31 18.69
C GLY A 455 -1.70 1.96 18.80
N PHE A 456 -2.06 1.19 19.82
CA PHE A 456 -3.46 0.83 20.06
C PHE A 456 -3.72 0.62 21.55
N GLU A 457 -4.90 1.01 22.04
CA GLU A 457 -5.20 0.93 23.48
C GLU A 457 -5.25 -0.52 24.01
N ARG A 458 -5.59 -1.50 23.17
CA ARG A 458 -5.71 -2.91 23.54
C ARG A 458 -5.29 -3.82 22.40
N ASP A 459 -4.12 -4.47 22.49
CA ASP A 459 -3.60 -5.43 21.49
C ASP A 459 -4.50 -6.67 21.36
N ASN A 460 -5.59 -6.56 20.61
CA ASN A 460 -6.61 -7.60 20.48
C ASN A 460 -6.16 -8.79 19.62
N MET A 461 -4.97 -8.69 19.01
CA MET A 461 -4.31 -9.77 18.28
C MET A 461 -3.44 -10.64 19.19
N ASN A 462 -3.23 -10.23 20.45
CA ASN A 462 -2.33 -10.92 21.37
C ASN A 462 -2.85 -12.32 21.76
N ILE A 463 -2.23 -13.38 21.22
CA ILE A 463 -2.67 -14.76 21.39
C ILE A 463 -2.51 -15.27 22.82
N ASP A 464 -1.55 -14.76 23.60
CA ASP A 464 -1.38 -15.12 25.01
C ASP A 464 -2.55 -14.59 25.84
N ALA A 465 -2.98 -13.35 25.57
CA ALA A 465 -4.16 -12.78 26.19
C ALA A 465 -5.44 -13.54 25.76
N ILE A 466 -5.57 -13.92 24.49
CA ILE A 466 -6.68 -14.76 24.00
C ILE A 466 -6.72 -16.09 24.77
N GLY A 467 -5.57 -16.77 24.93
CA GLY A 467 -5.46 -18.02 25.69
C GLY A 467 -5.93 -17.88 27.14
N GLN A 468 -5.50 -16.83 27.84
CA GLN A 468 -5.94 -16.55 29.21
C GLN A 468 -7.45 -16.28 29.30
N ILE A 469 -8.00 -15.55 28.32
CA ILE A 469 -9.44 -15.27 28.25
C ILE A 469 -10.24 -16.56 28.06
N ASP A 470 -9.78 -17.45 27.18
CA ASP A 470 -10.44 -18.71 26.89
C ASP A 470 -10.37 -19.68 28.07
N GLU A 471 -9.23 -19.77 28.76
CA GLU A 471 -9.10 -20.50 30.01
C GLU A 471 -10.05 -19.97 31.10
N ALA A 472 -10.12 -18.64 31.26
CA ALA A 472 -11.03 -18.02 32.22
C ALA A 472 -12.50 -18.35 31.93
N LYS A 473 -12.92 -18.30 30.65
CA LYS A 473 -14.27 -18.67 30.20
C LYS A 473 -14.56 -20.17 30.38
N ALA A 474 -13.56 -21.03 30.19
CA ALA A 474 -13.69 -22.47 30.38
C ALA A 474 -13.78 -22.87 31.87
N SER A 475 -13.13 -22.11 32.76
CA SER A 475 -13.04 -22.43 34.19
C SER A 475 -14.36 -22.25 34.96
N LYS A 476 -15.19 -21.27 34.57
CA LYS A 476 -16.48 -20.98 35.20
C LYS A 476 -17.41 -20.17 34.29
N ALA A 477 -18.71 -20.19 34.59
CA ALA A 477 -19.65 -19.25 34.00
C ALA A 477 -19.37 -17.82 34.50
N LEU A 478 -19.24 -16.87 33.58
CA LEU A 478 -18.91 -15.48 33.87
C LEU A 478 -20.14 -14.58 33.73
N THR A 479 -20.31 -13.66 34.67
CA THR A 479 -21.27 -12.55 34.54
C THR A 479 -20.87 -11.63 33.38
N PRO A 480 -21.80 -10.84 32.82
CA PRO A 480 -21.48 -9.92 31.72
C PRO A 480 -20.37 -8.93 32.08
N GLY A 481 -20.39 -8.38 33.30
CA GLY A 481 -19.33 -7.48 33.78
C GLY A 481 -17.96 -8.18 33.88
N GLU A 482 -17.91 -9.44 34.33
CA GLU A 482 -16.67 -10.22 34.32
C GLU A 482 -16.17 -10.47 32.89
N GLN A 483 -17.07 -10.77 31.94
CA GLN A 483 -16.69 -10.96 30.53
C GLN A 483 -16.12 -9.69 29.90
N LEU A 484 -16.72 -8.52 30.18
CA LEU A 484 -16.16 -7.24 29.71
C LEU A 484 -14.80 -6.96 30.36
N ARG A 485 -14.63 -7.30 31.64
CA ARG A 485 -13.36 -7.10 32.35
C ARG A 485 -12.22 -7.96 31.78
N LEU A 486 -12.51 -9.12 31.19
CA LEU A 486 -11.49 -9.92 30.52
C LEU A 486 -10.79 -9.20 29.36
N ARG A 487 -11.43 -8.20 28.74
CA ARG A 487 -10.79 -7.39 27.68
C ARG A 487 -9.62 -6.55 28.20
N THR A 488 -9.49 -6.32 29.51
CA THR A 488 -8.31 -5.64 30.08
C THR A 488 -7.08 -6.54 30.17
N LEU A 489 -7.20 -7.82 29.83
CA LEU A 489 -6.05 -8.71 29.70
C LEU A 489 -5.24 -8.40 28.43
N PHE A 490 -5.86 -7.80 27.41
CA PHE A 490 -5.14 -7.29 26.26
C PHE A 490 -4.26 -6.10 26.70
N PRO A 491 -2.93 -6.17 26.51
CA PRO A 491 -2.04 -5.10 26.90
C PRO A 491 -2.23 -3.87 26.01
N ARG A 492 -1.89 -2.68 26.53
CA ARG A 492 -1.77 -1.46 25.72
C ARG A 492 -0.58 -1.60 24.76
N LEU A 493 -0.79 -1.31 23.47
CA LEU A 493 0.21 -1.43 22.41
C LEU A 493 0.88 -0.09 22.14
N ASN A 494 1.80 0.31 23.03
CA ASN A 494 2.61 1.52 22.85
C ASN A 494 3.77 1.25 21.89
N THR A 495 3.57 1.58 20.62
CA THR A 495 4.61 1.50 19.58
C THR A 495 5.04 2.91 19.18
N ALA A 496 6.25 3.04 18.63
CA ALA A 496 6.75 4.35 18.24
C ALA A 496 6.02 4.83 16.98
N ASN A 497 5.68 6.12 16.93
CA ASN A 497 5.44 6.78 15.65
C ASN A 497 6.68 6.62 14.76
N LEU A 498 6.45 6.54 13.45
CA LEU A 498 7.51 6.27 12.47
C LEU A 498 7.64 7.40 11.47
N ALA A 499 8.88 7.70 11.10
CA ALA A 499 9.21 8.53 9.95
C ALA A 499 10.17 7.76 9.03
N PHE A 500 9.86 7.76 7.74
CA PHE A 500 10.64 7.10 6.72
C PHE A 500 11.09 8.11 5.68
N ARG A 501 12.40 8.31 5.55
CA ARG A 501 12.98 9.16 4.51
C ARG A 501 12.94 8.45 3.16
N ASN A 502 12.44 9.12 2.14
CA ASN A 502 12.54 8.64 0.76
C ASN A 502 13.98 8.85 0.25
N LEU A 503 14.64 7.76 -0.17
CA LEU A 503 16.03 7.83 -0.66
C LEU A 503 16.13 8.06 -2.17
N GLY A 504 14.99 8.31 -2.83
CA GLY A 504 14.81 8.04 -4.24
C GLY A 504 14.77 6.52 -4.49
N ASN A 505 14.79 6.12 -5.77
CA ASN A 505 14.88 4.72 -6.23
C ASN A 505 13.88 3.73 -5.60
N LEU A 506 12.75 4.24 -5.09
CA LEU A 506 11.70 3.49 -4.40
C LEU A 506 12.15 2.84 -3.09
N LYS A 507 13.23 3.31 -2.45
CA LYS A 507 13.66 2.82 -1.13
C LYS A 507 13.41 3.87 -0.06
N PHE A 508 13.00 3.39 1.11
CA PHE A 508 12.76 4.22 2.27
C PHE A 508 13.67 3.80 3.43
N ALA A 509 14.17 4.77 4.18
CA ALA A 509 14.97 4.55 5.39
C ALA A 509 14.23 5.02 6.63
N ASP A 510 14.16 4.19 7.67
CA ASP A 510 13.66 4.62 8.97
C ASP A 510 14.59 5.68 9.57
N VAL A 511 14.02 6.86 9.82
CA VAL A 511 14.68 8.03 10.40
C VAL A 511 13.92 8.54 11.64
N SER A 512 13.00 7.75 12.19
CA SER A 512 12.10 8.14 13.28
C SER A 512 12.84 8.77 14.47
N ASP A 513 13.89 8.11 14.95
CA ASP A 513 14.73 8.63 16.04
C ASP A 513 15.58 9.84 15.62
N ALA A 514 16.08 9.83 14.38
CA ALA A 514 16.93 10.89 13.85
C ALA A 514 16.16 12.21 13.64
N TRP A 515 14.89 12.10 13.28
CA TRP A 515 13.96 13.22 13.09
C TRP A 515 13.08 13.48 14.31
N GLY A 516 13.27 12.79 15.43
CA GLY A 516 12.50 13.05 16.65
C GLY A 516 11.00 12.71 16.57
N PHE A 517 10.54 12.08 15.49
CA PHE A 517 9.17 11.62 15.31
C PHE A 517 9.04 10.16 15.78
N ASN A 518 9.27 9.93 17.08
CA ASN A 518 9.40 8.59 17.68
C ASN A 518 8.63 8.42 19.00
N ALA A 519 7.61 9.26 19.25
CA ALA A 519 6.79 9.15 20.45
C ALA A 519 6.13 7.78 20.56
N ARG A 520 6.09 7.22 21.77
CA ARG A 520 5.56 5.86 22.07
C ARG A 520 4.23 5.92 22.81
N GLU A 521 3.29 6.64 22.23
CA GLU A 521 1.92 6.76 22.70
C GLU A 521 0.94 6.24 21.64
N VAL A 522 -0.33 6.09 21.98
CA VAL A 522 -1.37 5.75 21.01
C VAL A 522 -1.76 7.02 20.25
N SER A 523 -1.16 7.21 19.09
CA SER A 523 -1.38 8.36 18.20
C SER A 523 -2.25 7.93 17.02
N GLN A 524 -3.30 8.68 16.68
CA GLN A 524 -4.28 8.26 15.67
C GLN A 524 -4.39 9.25 14.53
N GLY A 525 -5.18 10.32 14.69
CA GLY A 525 -5.34 11.34 13.67
C GLY A 525 -4.15 12.29 13.60
N LEU A 526 -3.77 12.64 12.37
CA LEU A 526 -2.67 13.56 12.03
C LEU A 526 -3.16 14.62 11.06
N ALA A 527 -2.79 15.88 11.29
CA ALA A 527 -2.97 16.98 10.34
C ALA A 527 -1.63 17.73 10.13
N LEU A 528 -1.41 18.16 8.89
CA LEU A 528 -0.29 19.00 8.47
C LEU A 528 -0.74 20.46 8.29
N ALA A 529 0.06 21.41 8.79
CA ALA A 529 -0.20 22.85 8.67
C ALA A 529 1.06 23.67 8.92
N ASP A 530 1.16 24.89 8.38
CA ASP A 530 2.23 25.85 8.73
C ASP A 530 1.81 26.63 10.00
N LEU A 531 2.20 26.13 11.19
CA LEU A 531 1.70 26.67 12.47
C LEU A 531 2.54 27.84 12.99
N ASP A 532 3.75 28.04 12.48
CA ASP A 532 4.60 29.18 12.83
C ASP A 532 4.92 30.16 11.70
N ASN A 533 4.30 29.98 10.53
CA ASN A 533 4.37 30.83 9.34
C ASN A 533 5.79 30.95 8.77
N ASP A 534 6.57 29.87 8.83
CA ASP A 534 7.95 29.82 8.32
C ASP A 534 8.05 29.16 6.92
N GLY A 535 6.93 28.63 6.42
CA GLY A 535 6.78 28.05 5.08
C GLY A 535 7.11 26.57 4.98
N ASP A 536 7.37 25.86 6.07
CA ASP A 536 7.28 24.41 6.13
C ASP A 536 5.98 23.93 6.81
N LEU A 537 5.72 22.62 6.77
CA LEU A 537 4.55 22.03 7.43
C LEU A 537 4.95 21.36 8.74
N ASP A 538 4.25 21.75 9.79
CA ASP A 538 4.25 21.17 11.13
C ASP A 538 3.22 20.06 11.27
N VAL A 539 3.27 19.32 12.38
CA VAL A 539 2.37 18.19 12.63
C VAL A 539 1.57 18.39 13.91
N ALA A 540 0.24 18.30 13.81
CA ALA A 540 -0.67 18.15 14.93
C ALA A 540 -1.17 16.71 15.03
N LEU A 541 -1.08 16.11 16.22
CA LEU A 541 -1.53 14.74 16.50
C LEU A 541 -2.60 14.70 17.57
N ASN A 542 -3.68 13.99 17.28
CA ASN A 542 -4.68 13.60 18.27
C ASN A 542 -4.33 12.22 18.85
N ASN A 543 -4.20 12.15 20.17
CA ASN A 543 -3.75 10.97 20.88
C ASN A 543 -4.83 10.41 21.80
N PHE A 544 -4.89 9.09 21.90
CA PHE A 544 -5.86 8.39 22.73
C PHE A 544 -5.42 8.38 24.20
N ASN A 545 -6.24 8.95 25.08
CA ASN A 545 -6.05 8.99 26.53
C ASN A 545 -4.74 9.66 27.02
N VAL A 546 -4.05 10.40 26.15
CA VAL A 546 -2.89 11.23 26.50
C VAL A 546 -2.96 12.58 25.78
N PRO A 547 -2.22 13.61 26.23
CA PRO A 547 -2.28 14.93 25.61
C PRO A 547 -1.97 14.91 24.12
N ALA A 548 -2.68 15.73 23.34
CA ALA A 548 -2.33 15.99 21.94
C ALA A 548 -0.89 16.52 21.81
N MET A 549 -0.26 16.21 20.68
CA MET A 549 1.13 16.58 20.41
C MET A 549 1.21 17.56 19.25
N LEU A 550 2.06 18.57 19.39
CA LEU A 550 2.47 19.46 18.31
C LEU A 550 3.96 19.28 18.04
N TYR A 551 4.30 18.99 16.80
CA TYR A 551 5.68 18.90 16.33
C TYR A 551 5.97 20.10 15.45
N ARG A 552 7.00 20.86 15.82
CA ARG A 552 7.58 21.84 14.91
C ARG A 552 8.52 21.15 13.94
N ASN A 553 8.42 21.43 12.65
CA ASN A 553 9.43 21.05 11.68
C ASN A 553 10.64 22.01 11.78
N ASP A 554 11.84 21.47 11.86
CA ASP A 554 13.07 22.24 12.11
C ASP A 554 13.89 22.48 10.83
N THR A 555 13.34 22.18 9.65
CA THR A 555 14.11 22.24 8.40
C THR A 555 14.43 23.67 7.96
N SER A 556 15.70 23.94 7.72
CA SER A 556 16.14 25.22 7.15
C SER A 556 16.24 25.21 5.63
N ALA A 557 15.95 24.07 4.98
CA ALA A 557 16.17 23.87 3.55
C ALA A 557 15.23 24.73 2.68
N PRO A 558 15.70 25.34 1.57
CA PRO A 558 14.90 26.30 0.80
C PRO A 558 13.59 25.73 0.27
N ARG A 559 12.48 26.47 0.45
CA ARG A 559 11.11 26.01 0.13
C ARG A 559 10.30 26.97 -0.73
N VAL A 560 9.22 26.49 -1.33
CA VAL A 560 8.15 27.32 -1.89
C VAL A 560 6.83 26.76 -1.37
N ALA A 561 6.12 27.55 -0.59
CA ALA A 561 4.79 27.21 -0.10
C ALA A 561 3.74 27.83 -1.02
N VAL A 562 2.66 27.10 -1.31
CA VAL A 562 1.60 27.51 -2.24
C VAL A 562 0.24 27.22 -1.63
N ARG A 563 -0.55 28.28 -1.46
CA ARG A 563 -1.98 28.22 -1.18
C ARG A 563 -2.76 28.80 -2.35
N LEU A 564 -4.01 28.39 -2.49
CA LEU A 564 -4.85 28.81 -3.59
C LEU A 564 -6.00 29.70 -3.14
N LYS A 565 -6.36 30.63 -4.03
CA LYS A 565 -7.57 31.43 -3.98
C LYS A 565 -8.37 31.13 -5.23
N GLY A 566 -9.21 30.10 -5.13
CA GLY A 566 -10.11 29.66 -6.19
C GLY A 566 -11.30 30.62 -6.36
N GLN A 567 -12.05 30.45 -7.44
CA GLN A 567 -13.33 31.12 -7.61
C GLN A 567 -14.40 30.43 -6.77
N ALA A 568 -15.30 31.22 -6.19
CA ALA A 568 -16.49 30.67 -5.55
C ALA A 568 -17.25 29.78 -6.55
N PRO A 569 -17.71 28.59 -6.12
CA PRO A 569 -17.86 28.17 -4.72
C PRO A 569 -16.61 27.51 -4.10
N ASN A 570 -15.70 26.95 -4.90
CA ASN A 570 -14.48 26.29 -4.41
C ASN A 570 -13.33 27.30 -4.15
N THR A 571 -13.49 28.15 -3.13
CA THR A 571 -12.58 29.29 -2.87
C THR A 571 -11.16 28.89 -2.44
N ARG A 572 -10.95 27.63 -2.02
CA ARG A 572 -9.63 27.09 -1.66
C ARG A 572 -8.98 26.26 -2.77
N GLY A 573 -9.63 26.13 -3.93
CA GLY A 573 -9.10 25.39 -5.07
C GLY A 573 -8.87 23.91 -4.77
N ILE A 574 -9.74 23.29 -3.96
CA ILE A 574 -9.68 21.86 -3.65
C ILE A 574 -9.75 21.05 -4.95
N GLY A 575 -8.88 20.05 -5.10
CA GLY A 575 -8.70 19.26 -6.32
C GLY A 575 -7.80 19.90 -7.39
N ALA A 576 -7.25 21.10 -7.15
CA ALA A 576 -6.30 21.69 -8.08
C ALA A 576 -4.91 21.03 -7.98
N LYS A 577 -4.32 20.72 -9.15
CA LYS A 577 -2.99 20.11 -9.26
C LYS A 577 -1.91 21.18 -9.40
N LEU A 578 -0.92 21.11 -8.53
CA LEU A 578 0.23 22.00 -8.45
C LEU A 578 1.47 21.31 -9.00
N ARG A 579 2.31 22.04 -9.74
CA ARG A 579 3.65 21.59 -10.14
C ARG A 579 4.68 22.66 -9.83
N LEU A 580 5.82 22.26 -9.27
CA LEU A 580 7.00 23.11 -9.14
C LEU A 580 8.09 22.65 -10.11
N LEU A 581 8.52 23.55 -10.97
CA LEU A 581 9.66 23.38 -11.87
C LEU A 581 10.83 24.27 -11.44
N GLY A 582 12.05 23.79 -11.63
CA GLY A 582 13.27 24.54 -11.29
C GLY A 582 13.82 24.27 -9.90
N GLY A 583 13.13 23.49 -9.06
CA GLY A 583 13.63 22.90 -7.83
C GLY A 583 14.70 21.81 -8.05
N PRO A 584 15.01 20.98 -7.04
CA PRO A 584 15.97 19.88 -7.16
C PRO A 584 15.48 18.81 -8.16
N VAL A 585 14.18 18.53 -8.15
CA VAL A 585 13.46 17.68 -9.10
C VAL A 585 12.11 18.33 -9.46
N PRO A 586 11.48 17.95 -10.58
CA PRO A 586 10.07 18.27 -10.81
C PRO A 586 9.21 17.65 -9.71
N GLN A 587 8.33 18.45 -9.13
CA GLN A 587 7.46 18.01 -8.03
C GLN A 587 6.01 18.32 -8.40
N SER A 588 5.08 17.49 -7.92
CA SER A 588 3.65 17.75 -8.06
C SER A 588 2.85 17.27 -6.86
N GLN A 589 1.85 18.07 -6.48
CA GLN A 589 0.95 17.78 -5.37
C GLN A 589 -0.46 18.30 -5.72
N GLU A 590 -1.50 17.88 -5.00
CA GLU A 590 -2.89 18.35 -5.19
C GLU A 590 -3.42 18.96 -3.89
N ILE A 591 -4.23 20.00 -3.98
CA ILE A 591 -4.93 20.55 -2.81
C ILE A 591 -6.04 19.60 -2.37
N LEU A 592 -6.02 19.20 -1.10
CA LEU A 592 -6.98 18.27 -0.51
C LEU A 592 -7.84 18.98 0.55
N CYS A 593 -9.01 18.42 0.83
CA CYS A 593 -9.84 18.77 1.98
C CYS A 593 -10.38 17.50 2.63
N GLY A 594 -10.05 17.29 3.91
CA GLY A 594 -10.20 15.99 4.55
C GLY A 594 -9.30 14.91 3.92
N GLY A 595 -9.74 13.66 4.05
CA GLY A 595 -9.12 12.50 3.43
C GLY A 595 -7.96 11.85 4.18
N ARG A 596 -7.45 12.50 5.23
CA ARG A 596 -6.62 11.82 6.24
C ARG A 596 -7.52 10.95 7.12
N TYR A 597 -6.96 9.91 7.73
CA TYR A 597 -7.71 9.13 8.72
C TYR A 597 -8.20 10.05 9.85
N LEU A 598 -9.51 10.26 9.89
CA LEU A 598 -10.25 11.16 10.79
C LEU A 598 -9.85 12.65 10.75
N SER A 599 -8.96 13.07 9.87
CA SER A 599 -8.29 14.37 9.96
C SER A 599 -8.35 15.16 8.66
N SER A 600 -7.98 16.44 8.73
CA SER A 600 -7.80 17.30 7.57
C SER A 600 -6.61 18.24 7.75
N ASP A 601 -5.78 18.31 6.72
CA ASP A 601 -4.67 19.25 6.63
C ASP A 601 -5.18 20.67 6.35
N GLU A 602 -4.30 21.66 6.56
CA GLU A 602 -4.45 22.97 5.94
C GLU A 602 -4.37 22.84 4.41
N PRO A 603 -5.17 23.58 3.61
CA PRO A 603 -5.10 23.56 2.14
C PRO A 603 -3.86 24.34 1.61
N LEU A 604 -2.67 23.92 2.04
CA LEU A 604 -1.36 24.46 1.71
C LEU A 604 -0.45 23.33 1.20
N ARG A 605 0.39 23.61 0.20
CA ARG A 605 1.41 22.65 -0.28
C ARG A 605 2.78 23.28 -0.28
N VAL A 606 3.77 22.49 0.11
CA VAL A 606 5.17 22.93 0.23
C VAL A 606 6.04 22.10 -0.69
N PHE A 607 6.92 22.77 -1.41
CA PHE A 607 7.83 22.18 -2.37
C PHE A 607 9.27 22.53 -2.04
N ALA A 608 10.19 21.60 -2.27
CA ALA A 608 11.61 21.84 -2.22
C ALA A 608 12.05 22.80 -3.32
N ALA A 609 12.71 23.90 -2.96
CA ALA A 609 13.32 24.81 -3.92
C ALA A 609 14.80 24.43 -4.21
N GLY A 610 15.45 23.71 -3.28
CA GLY A 610 16.82 23.19 -3.39
C GLY A 610 17.94 24.23 -3.35
N ASN A 611 17.78 25.38 -4.03
CA ASN A 611 18.74 26.49 -4.02
C ASN A 611 18.03 27.79 -3.60
N PRO A 612 18.54 28.53 -2.60
CA PRO A 612 17.86 29.70 -2.05
C PRO A 612 17.79 30.91 -3.00
N THR A 613 18.49 30.87 -4.14
CA THR A 613 18.56 31.98 -5.11
C THR A 613 18.05 31.60 -6.50
N LYS A 614 17.87 30.31 -6.78
CA LYS A 614 17.41 29.84 -8.09
C LYS A 614 15.90 30.02 -8.18
N ARG A 615 15.47 30.71 -9.22
CA ARG A 615 14.05 30.96 -9.46
C ARG A 615 13.35 29.70 -9.96
N CYS A 616 12.13 29.50 -9.49
CA CYS A 616 11.26 28.39 -9.85
C CYS A 616 10.10 28.86 -10.73
N THR A 617 9.33 27.90 -11.25
CA THR A 617 8.04 28.14 -11.91
C THR A 617 6.99 27.31 -11.19
N ILE A 618 5.89 27.94 -10.78
CA ILE A 618 4.73 27.28 -10.20
C ILE A 618 3.66 27.20 -11.28
N GLU A 619 3.14 26.01 -11.53
CA GLU A 619 1.99 25.77 -12.41
C GLU A 619 0.82 25.25 -11.58
N VAL A 620 -0.36 25.82 -11.78
CA VAL A 620 -1.62 25.38 -11.17
C VAL A 620 -2.55 24.97 -12.29
N THR A 621 -3.10 23.76 -12.20
CA THR A 621 -4.21 23.30 -13.03
C THR A 621 -5.45 23.24 -12.14
N TRP A 622 -6.44 24.05 -12.47
CA TRP A 622 -7.68 24.19 -11.70
C TRP A 622 -8.71 23.17 -12.15
N ARG A 623 -9.62 22.78 -11.25
CA ARG A 623 -10.73 21.87 -11.56
C ARG A 623 -11.65 22.39 -12.66
N SER A 624 -11.76 23.72 -12.77
CA SER A 624 -12.47 24.43 -13.85
C SER A 624 -11.88 24.22 -15.25
N GLY A 625 -10.73 23.55 -15.37
CA GLY A 625 -9.97 23.40 -16.62
C GLY A 625 -9.12 24.62 -16.99
N GLN A 626 -9.03 25.62 -16.10
CA GLN A 626 -8.14 26.76 -16.24
C GLN A 626 -6.73 26.41 -15.73
N SER A 627 -5.74 27.24 -16.04
CA SER A 627 -4.40 27.17 -15.50
C SER A 627 -3.82 28.53 -15.12
N SER A 628 -3.02 28.54 -14.06
CA SER A 628 -2.24 29.71 -13.61
C SER A 628 -0.76 29.34 -13.63
N VAL A 629 0.09 30.29 -14.03
CA VAL A 629 1.55 30.10 -14.07
C VAL A 629 2.25 31.28 -13.43
N VAL A 630 3.03 31.02 -12.39
CA VAL A 630 3.91 31.99 -11.75
C VAL A 630 5.34 31.71 -12.20
N THR A 631 5.81 32.48 -13.17
CA THR A 631 7.22 32.45 -13.58
C THR A 631 8.09 33.21 -12.60
N ASN A 632 9.34 32.80 -12.43
CA ASN A 632 10.34 33.51 -11.62
C ASN A 632 10.06 33.54 -10.11
N ALA A 633 9.31 32.56 -9.60
CA ALA A 633 9.04 32.38 -8.18
C ALA A 633 10.35 32.29 -7.38
N LEU A 634 10.40 33.00 -6.25
CA LEU A 634 11.53 33.05 -5.34
C LEU A 634 11.41 31.93 -4.30
N PRO A 635 12.51 31.24 -3.97
CA PRO A 635 12.58 30.39 -2.78
C PRO A 635 12.32 31.18 -1.49
N ASN A 636 11.95 30.46 -0.43
CA ASN A 636 11.56 30.97 0.89
C ASN A 636 10.44 32.01 0.81
N HIS A 637 9.41 31.69 0.04
CA HIS A 637 8.21 32.50 -0.07
C HIS A 637 6.97 31.61 0.00
N VAL A 638 5.92 32.17 0.57
CA VAL A 638 4.54 31.66 0.44
C VAL A 638 3.89 32.41 -0.71
N TYR A 639 3.25 31.68 -1.61
CA TYR A 639 2.48 32.19 -2.74
C TYR A 639 1.00 31.91 -2.52
N GLU A 640 0.18 32.95 -2.70
CA GLU A 640 -1.27 32.79 -2.88
C GLU A 640 -1.61 33.09 -4.34
N ILE A 641 -2.08 32.06 -5.05
CA ILE A 641 -2.35 32.14 -6.50
C ILE A 641 -3.86 32.27 -6.71
N ASP A 642 -4.26 33.28 -7.50
CA ASP A 642 -5.67 33.62 -7.75
C ASP A 642 -6.15 33.01 -9.07
N GLU A 643 -7.24 32.26 -9.01
CA GLU A 643 -7.86 31.66 -10.20
C GLU A 643 -8.47 32.72 -11.14
N ALA A 644 -8.86 33.89 -10.66
CA ALA A 644 -9.38 34.96 -11.51
C ALA A 644 -8.36 35.45 -12.57
N GLY A 645 -7.06 35.21 -12.33
CA GLY A 645 -5.99 35.48 -13.29
C GLY A 645 -5.68 34.33 -14.26
N ALA A 646 -6.38 33.19 -14.13
CA ALA A 646 -6.11 31.98 -14.88
C ALA A 646 -6.53 32.09 -16.36
N ARG A 647 -6.00 31.20 -17.19
CA ARG A 647 -6.28 31.10 -18.62
C ARG A 647 -6.67 29.67 -18.98
N PRO A 648 -7.36 29.42 -20.11
CA PRO A 648 -7.70 28.06 -20.48
C PRO A 648 -6.44 27.20 -20.55
N ALA A 649 -6.45 26.06 -19.86
CA ALA A 649 -5.32 25.14 -19.92
C ALA A 649 -5.15 24.64 -21.35
N GLU A 650 -3.89 24.45 -21.79
CA GLU A 650 -3.65 23.72 -23.03
C GLU A 650 -4.19 22.30 -22.84
N ALA A 651 -5.02 21.83 -23.79
CA ALA A 651 -5.59 20.50 -23.75
C ALA A 651 -4.47 19.46 -23.77
N ARG A 652 -4.10 18.95 -22.60
CA ARG A 652 -3.31 17.73 -22.47
C ARG A 652 -4.33 16.59 -22.42
N GLY A 653 -4.27 15.69 -23.40
CA GLY A 653 -5.03 14.44 -23.30
C GLY A 653 -4.63 13.69 -22.03
N SER A 654 -5.50 12.83 -21.52
CA SER A 654 -5.13 11.96 -20.40
C SER A 654 -3.82 11.24 -20.77
N PRO A 655 -2.81 11.15 -19.88
CA PRO A 655 -1.61 10.38 -20.18
C PRO A 655 -1.94 8.93 -20.58
N PHE A 656 -3.10 8.43 -20.12
CA PHE A 656 -3.67 7.13 -20.44
C PHE A 656 -4.33 7.04 -21.83
N ASP A 657 -4.61 8.16 -22.52
CA ASP A 657 -5.14 8.18 -23.89
C ASP A 657 -4.07 7.81 -24.95
N SER A 658 -2.77 7.82 -24.58
CA SER A 658 -1.65 7.77 -25.53
C SER A 658 -1.06 6.37 -25.80
N GLN A 659 -1.57 5.30 -25.18
CA GLN A 659 -1.06 3.94 -25.40
C GLN A 659 -2.11 2.98 -26.00
N ALA A 660 -2.54 3.26 -27.22
CA ALA A 660 -2.80 2.17 -28.15
C ALA A 660 -1.43 1.69 -28.68
N PRO A 661 -1.11 0.37 -28.65
CA PRO A 661 0.17 -0.11 -29.16
C PRO A 661 0.34 0.31 -30.64
N PRO A 662 1.54 0.74 -31.07
CA PRO A 662 1.78 1.08 -32.46
C PRO A 662 1.46 -0.13 -33.34
N ALA A 663 0.63 0.06 -34.37
CA ALA A 663 0.34 -0.97 -35.34
C ALA A 663 1.64 -1.44 -36.00
N ASP A 664 2.01 -2.71 -35.79
CA ASP A 664 3.14 -3.33 -36.50
C ASP A 664 2.85 -3.32 -38.01
N PRO A 665 3.67 -2.67 -38.86
CA PRO A 665 3.47 -2.65 -40.30
C PRO A 665 3.69 -4.01 -40.99
N ARG A 666 3.97 -5.10 -40.27
CA ARG A 666 4.30 -6.41 -40.86
C ARG A 666 3.21 -7.49 -40.81
N ILE A 667 1.98 -7.17 -40.42
CA ILE A 667 0.88 -8.14 -40.48
C ILE A 667 -0.24 -7.60 -41.38
N THR A 668 -0.23 -8.01 -42.65
CA THR A 668 -1.35 -7.82 -43.56
C THR A 668 -2.29 -9.02 -43.45
N PRO A 669 -3.51 -8.90 -42.91
CA PRO A 669 -4.48 -10.00 -42.97
C PRO A 669 -5.12 -9.99 -44.36
N VAL A 670 -4.77 -10.99 -45.18
CA VAL A 670 -5.53 -11.29 -46.40
C VAL A 670 -6.82 -12.00 -45.97
N LEU A 671 -7.92 -11.24 -45.87
CA LEU A 671 -9.26 -11.81 -45.84
C LEU A 671 -10.03 -11.31 -47.07
N ARG A 672 -10.19 -12.23 -48.03
CA ARG A 672 -11.03 -12.07 -49.20
C ARG A 672 -12.48 -11.96 -48.75
N SER A 673 -13.12 -10.87 -49.15
CA SER A 673 -14.56 -10.66 -49.02
C SER A 673 -15.33 -11.68 -49.86
N SER A 674 -16.43 -12.19 -49.31
CA SER A 674 -17.55 -12.69 -50.10
C SER A 674 -18.72 -11.73 -49.91
N THR A 675 -19.25 -11.33 -51.05
CA THR A 675 -20.28 -10.31 -51.29
C THR A 675 -21.68 -10.81 -50.98
N ALA A 676 -22.52 -9.94 -50.43
CA ALA A 676 -23.96 -9.93 -50.73
C ALA A 676 -24.49 -8.48 -50.62
N GLU A 677 -24.99 -7.98 -51.73
CA GLU A 677 -25.59 -6.66 -51.93
C GLU A 677 -27.05 -6.60 -51.44
N GLY A 678 -27.51 -5.38 -51.11
CA GLY A 678 -28.78 -4.87 -51.65
C GLY A 678 -29.86 -4.46 -50.65
N GLY A 679 -30.18 -3.15 -50.60
CA GLY A 679 -31.50 -2.66 -50.16
C GLY A 679 -31.55 -1.24 -49.57
N GLN A 680 -31.80 -0.23 -50.41
CA GLN A 680 -32.12 1.16 -50.03
C GLN A 680 -33.60 1.32 -49.60
N HIS A 681 -33.90 2.13 -48.56
CA HIS A 681 -34.77 3.33 -48.65
C HIS A 681 -35.20 3.95 -47.29
N ALA A 682 -35.17 5.29 -47.27
CA ALA A 682 -36.11 6.24 -46.65
C ALA A 682 -36.01 6.67 -45.15
N SER A 683 -35.37 7.84 -44.99
CA SER A 683 -35.57 8.96 -44.05
C SER A 683 -36.77 9.01 -43.07
N ARG A 684 -36.46 9.22 -41.77
CA ARG A 684 -37.20 10.05 -40.79
C ARG A 684 -36.28 10.44 -39.59
N PRO A 685 -36.56 11.53 -38.85
CA PRO A 685 -35.56 12.32 -38.14
C PRO A 685 -35.13 11.69 -36.80
N THR A 686 -33.83 11.75 -36.52
CA THR A 686 -33.18 11.23 -35.32
C THR A 686 -33.18 12.25 -34.17
N LYS A 687 -33.45 11.72 -32.96
CA LYS A 687 -33.21 12.31 -31.64
C LYS A 687 -31.79 12.93 -31.52
N PRO A 688 -31.57 13.92 -30.64
CA PRO A 688 -30.21 14.35 -30.34
C PRO A 688 -29.42 13.15 -29.79
N ALA A 689 -28.26 12.93 -30.39
CA ALA A 689 -27.39 11.83 -30.06
C ALA A 689 -26.94 11.93 -28.61
N SER A 690 -27.21 10.86 -27.86
CA SER A 690 -26.39 10.48 -26.72
C SER A 690 -24.97 10.37 -27.24
N THR A 691 -24.09 11.24 -26.78
CA THR A 691 -22.64 11.02 -26.80
C THR A 691 -22.39 9.83 -25.89
N ALA A 692 -22.49 8.64 -26.46
CA ALA A 692 -21.97 7.43 -25.86
C ALA A 692 -20.49 7.66 -25.58
N LEU A 693 -20.10 7.40 -24.34
CA LEU A 693 -18.71 7.27 -23.91
C LEU A 693 -17.93 6.51 -24.99
N SER A 694 -16.81 7.07 -25.42
CA SER A 694 -15.86 6.36 -26.28
C SER A 694 -15.64 4.97 -25.70
N PRO A 695 -15.80 3.89 -26.50
CA PRO A 695 -15.50 2.56 -26.01
C PRO A 695 -14.02 2.55 -25.62
N LEU A 696 -13.75 2.33 -24.33
CA LEU A 696 -12.43 1.97 -23.80
C LEU A 696 -11.75 1.05 -24.81
N ALA A 697 -10.50 1.40 -25.15
CA ALA A 697 -9.67 0.69 -26.11
C ALA A 697 -9.90 -0.82 -26.03
N SER A 698 -10.16 -1.45 -27.18
CA SER A 698 -10.33 -2.90 -27.29
C SER A 698 -9.19 -3.58 -26.53
N ARG A 699 -9.53 -4.40 -25.53
CA ARG A 699 -8.55 -5.13 -24.70
C ARG A 699 -7.44 -5.66 -25.62
N PRO A 700 -6.16 -5.30 -25.42
CA PRO A 700 -5.09 -5.91 -26.19
C PRO A 700 -5.22 -7.42 -26.05
N SER A 701 -5.22 -8.12 -27.18
CA SER A 701 -5.25 -9.59 -27.15
C SER A 701 -4.01 -10.03 -26.38
N PRO A 702 -4.16 -10.92 -25.37
CA PRO A 702 -3.01 -11.32 -24.57
C PRO A 702 -1.97 -11.96 -25.50
N TYR A 703 -0.69 -11.63 -25.27
CA TYR A 703 0.43 -12.23 -26.02
C TYR A 703 0.48 -13.76 -25.88
N PHE A 704 -0.10 -14.29 -24.81
CA PHE A 704 -0.19 -15.72 -24.53
C PHE A 704 -1.65 -16.17 -24.50
N THR A 705 -1.90 -17.39 -24.97
CA THR A 705 -3.19 -18.08 -24.83
C THR A 705 -2.98 -19.30 -23.94
N ASP A 706 -3.88 -19.53 -22.97
CA ASP A 706 -3.84 -20.76 -22.17
C ASP A 706 -4.20 -21.97 -23.04
N VAL A 707 -3.23 -22.86 -23.20
CA VAL A 707 -3.35 -24.11 -23.95
C VAL A 707 -3.04 -25.34 -23.08
N SER A 708 -3.08 -25.20 -21.76
CA SER A 708 -2.71 -26.26 -20.80
C SER A 708 -3.55 -27.54 -20.97
N ASN A 709 -4.78 -27.40 -21.47
CA ASN A 709 -5.67 -28.52 -21.82
C ASN A 709 -5.06 -29.50 -22.84
N LEU A 710 -4.12 -29.04 -23.68
CA LEU A 710 -3.42 -29.89 -24.65
C LEU A 710 -2.54 -30.96 -23.98
N LEU A 711 -2.11 -30.74 -22.73
CA LEU A 711 -1.24 -31.66 -22.00
C LEU A 711 -2.03 -32.71 -21.22
N SER A 712 -3.22 -32.36 -20.72
CA SER A 712 -4.01 -33.19 -19.79
C SER A 712 -3.16 -33.76 -18.64
N HIS A 713 -2.24 -32.95 -18.11
CA HIS A 713 -1.28 -33.34 -17.08
C HIS A 713 -1.76 -32.94 -15.69
N SER A 714 -1.54 -33.82 -14.72
CA SER A 714 -1.65 -33.50 -13.30
C SER A 714 -0.34 -33.90 -12.64
N HIS A 715 0.28 -32.95 -11.95
CA HIS A 715 1.46 -33.23 -11.14
C HIS A 715 1.09 -34.17 -9.98
N HIS A 716 2.03 -35.03 -9.61
CA HIS A 716 1.90 -35.94 -8.48
C HIS A 716 2.95 -35.61 -7.45
N ASP A 717 2.51 -35.47 -6.20
CA ASP A 717 3.32 -35.13 -5.05
C ASP A 717 2.74 -35.85 -3.81
N ASP A 718 3.58 -36.52 -3.06
CA ASP A 718 3.19 -37.27 -1.86
C ASP A 718 3.21 -36.33 -0.66
N PRO A 719 2.13 -36.27 0.17
CA PRO A 719 2.16 -35.45 1.37
C PRO A 719 3.32 -35.82 2.30
N PHE A 720 4.10 -34.81 2.69
CA PHE A 720 5.12 -34.89 3.74
C PHE A 720 4.87 -33.80 4.78
N ASP A 721 5.18 -34.10 6.05
CA ASP A 721 5.03 -33.17 7.17
C ASP A 721 6.39 -32.52 7.49
N ASP A 722 6.69 -31.46 6.76
CA ASP A 722 7.90 -30.65 6.93
C ASP A 722 8.02 -30.08 8.34
N PHE A 723 6.90 -29.68 8.93
CA PHE A 723 6.87 -29.06 10.25
C PHE A 723 7.13 -30.08 11.36
N ALA A 724 6.75 -31.36 11.16
CA ALA A 724 7.21 -32.44 12.05
C ALA A 724 8.73 -32.65 11.97
N ARG A 725 9.35 -32.45 10.80
CA ARG A 725 10.82 -32.52 10.66
C ARG A 725 11.49 -31.30 11.30
N GLN A 726 10.95 -30.12 11.05
CA GLN A 726 11.51 -28.86 11.52
C GLN A 726 10.37 -27.85 11.80
N PRO A 727 9.94 -27.69 13.07
CA PRO A 727 8.72 -26.95 13.43
C PRO A 727 8.69 -25.46 13.05
N LEU A 728 9.86 -24.81 12.91
CA LEU A 728 9.97 -23.36 12.65
C LEU A 728 10.27 -23.04 11.19
N LEU A 729 9.89 -23.91 10.25
CA LEU A 729 10.08 -23.63 8.82
C LEU A 729 9.14 -22.52 8.35
N PRO A 730 9.63 -21.58 7.51
CA PRO A 730 8.79 -20.54 6.92
C PRO A 730 7.88 -21.07 5.79
N ASN A 731 8.26 -22.18 5.15
CA ASN A 731 7.51 -22.83 4.08
C ASN A 731 7.85 -24.33 4.00
N LYS A 732 7.01 -25.11 3.32
CA LYS A 732 7.30 -26.52 3.03
C LYS A 732 8.40 -26.60 1.96
N LEU A 733 9.45 -27.37 2.25
CA LEU A 733 10.57 -27.63 1.35
C LEU A 733 10.37 -28.90 0.51
N SER A 734 9.45 -29.78 0.93
CA SER A 734 9.01 -30.96 0.17
C SER A 734 8.08 -30.63 -1.01
N GLN A 735 7.57 -29.39 -1.12
CA GLN A 735 6.53 -29.03 -2.11
C GLN A 735 6.93 -27.81 -2.95
N LEU A 736 8.21 -27.69 -3.30
CA LEU A 736 8.71 -26.59 -4.15
C LEU A 736 8.30 -26.73 -5.63
N GLY A 737 7.62 -27.83 -5.99
CA GLY A 737 7.14 -28.12 -7.33
C GLY A 737 8.21 -28.75 -8.23
N PRO A 738 7.81 -29.30 -9.39
CA PRO A 738 8.74 -29.95 -10.29
C PRO A 738 9.51 -28.92 -11.14
N GLY A 739 10.74 -29.27 -11.54
CA GLY A 739 11.39 -28.58 -12.65
C GLY A 739 10.73 -28.89 -14.00
N VAL A 740 10.81 -27.92 -14.91
CA VAL A 740 10.31 -28.01 -16.28
C VAL A 740 11.44 -27.66 -17.26
N SER A 741 11.49 -28.33 -18.40
CA SER A 741 12.49 -28.10 -19.44
C SER A 741 11.90 -28.24 -20.83
N TRP A 742 12.47 -27.52 -21.79
CA TRP A 742 12.24 -27.66 -23.22
C TRP A 742 13.52 -28.20 -23.86
N PHE A 743 13.41 -29.28 -24.62
CA PHE A 743 14.55 -29.87 -25.32
C PHE A 743 14.08 -30.76 -26.47
N ASP A 744 14.66 -30.59 -27.66
CA ASP A 744 14.44 -31.48 -28.81
C ASP A 744 15.01 -32.90 -28.53
N LEU A 745 14.15 -33.81 -28.06
CA LEU A 745 14.56 -35.15 -27.66
C LEU A 745 14.78 -36.07 -28.86
N ASP A 746 14.03 -35.92 -29.94
CA ASP A 746 14.10 -36.80 -31.11
C ASP A 746 14.86 -36.23 -32.32
N GLY A 747 15.35 -34.99 -32.21
CA GLY A 747 16.18 -34.33 -33.21
C GLY A 747 15.39 -33.81 -34.41
N ASP A 748 14.09 -33.57 -34.27
CA ASP A 748 13.22 -33.13 -35.36
C ASP A 748 13.18 -31.61 -35.55
N GLY A 749 13.89 -30.87 -34.69
CA GLY A 749 13.98 -29.42 -34.70
C GLY A 749 12.89 -28.69 -33.90
N TRP A 750 11.99 -29.42 -33.23
CA TRP A 750 11.02 -28.87 -32.29
C TRP A 750 11.35 -29.29 -30.87
N ASP A 751 11.38 -28.32 -29.94
CA ASP A 751 11.59 -28.66 -28.54
C ASP A 751 10.38 -29.39 -27.95
N ASP A 752 10.67 -30.43 -27.19
CA ASP A 752 9.70 -31.22 -26.44
C ASP A 752 9.59 -30.70 -25.00
N LEU A 753 8.42 -30.86 -24.39
CA LEU A 753 8.17 -30.42 -23.02
C LEU A 753 8.41 -31.57 -22.04
N ILE A 754 9.30 -31.34 -21.07
CA ILE A 754 9.61 -32.27 -19.99
C ILE A 754 9.23 -31.64 -18.65
N ILE A 755 8.43 -32.37 -17.87
CA ILE A 755 7.99 -31.98 -16.54
C ILE A 755 8.43 -33.07 -15.56
N GLY A 756 9.20 -32.68 -14.54
CA GLY A 756 9.54 -33.56 -13.42
C GLY A 756 8.32 -34.00 -12.62
N SER A 757 8.54 -34.78 -11.57
CA SER A 757 7.46 -35.24 -10.69
C SER A 757 7.92 -35.25 -9.23
N GLY A 758 6.98 -35.24 -8.30
CA GLY A 758 7.23 -35.60 -6.91
C GLY A 758 7.39 -37.11 -6.75
N ARG A 759 7.89 -37.52 -5.58
CA ARG A 759 8.12 -38.90 -5.15
C ARG A 759 6.93 -39.78 -5.48
N ALA A 760 7.22 -41.03 -5.86
CA ALA A 760 6.26 -42.02 -6.32
C ALA A 760 5.53 -41.69 -7.62
N GLY A 761 5.66 -40.49 -8.17
CA GLY A 761 5.08 -40.10 -9.45
C GLY A 761 5.92 -40.56 -10.65
N ARG A 762 5.66 -39.99 -11.82
CA ARG A 762 6.37 -40.29 -13.07
C ARG A 762 6.67 -39.00 -13.81
N MET A 763 7.89 -38.89 -14.34
CA MET A 763 8.26 -37.81 -15.26
C MET A 763 7.28 -37.78 -16.44
N ALA A 764 6.77 -36.59 -16.77
CA ALA A 764 5.88 -36.40 -17.90
C ALA A 764 6.64 -35.76 -19.05
N VAL A 765 6.71 -36.46 -20.17
CA VAL A 765 7.40 -36.01 -21.38
C VAL A 765 6.37 -35.92 -22.50
N PHE A 766 6.34 -34.77 -23.16
CA PHE A 766 5.39 -34.43 -24.21
C PHE A 766 6.14 -34.04 -25.46
N ARG A 767 6.09 -34.92 -26.47
CA ARG A 767 6.67 -34.65 -27.76
C ARG A 767 5.85 -33.60 -28.51
N ASN A 768 6.51 -32.56 -29.00
CA ASN A 768 5.91 -31.53 -29.84
C ASN A 768 5.87 -32.01 -31.30
N ASP A 769 4.74 -31.87 -31.99
CA ASP A 769 4.64 -32.25 -33.41
C ASP A 769 4.93 -31.11 -34.39
N GLY A 770 5.28 -29.92 -33.89
CA GLY A 770 5.50 -28.71 -34.68
C GLY A 770 4.23 -28.10 -35.27
N GLN A 771 3.06 -28.69 -35.00
CA GLN A 771 1.74 -28.24 -35.46
C GLN A 771 0.85 -27.79 -34.30
N GLY A 772 1.47 -27.51 -33.14
CA GLY A 772 0.77 -27.04 -31.94
C GLY A 772 0.06 -28.14 -31.17
N LYS A 773 0.46 -29.42 -31.32
CA LYS A 773 -0.02 -30.52 -30.47
C LYS A 773 1.12 -31.21 -29.74
N PHE A 774 0.76 -31.80 -28.61
CA PHE A 774 1.65 -32.56 -27.77
C PHE A 774 1.22 -34.03 -27.72
N GLN A 775 2.19 -34.92 -27.89
CA GLN A 775 2.01 -36.35 -27.68
C GLN A 775 2.78 -36.78 -26.43
N ARG A 776 2.06 -37.25 -25.40
CA ARG A 776 2.72 -37.83 -24.22
C ARG A 776 3.49 -39.09 -24.59
N LEU A 777 4.75 -39.18 -24.17
CA LEU A 777 5.57 -40.37 -24.32
C LEU A 777 5.32 -41.34 -23.15
N GLU A 778 4.80 -42.53 -23.47
CA GLU A 778 4.52 -43.58 -22.49
C GLU A 778 5.43 -44.80 -22.75
N GLY A 779 6.43 -45.01 -21.90
CA GLY A 779 7.36 -46.12 -22.02
C GLY A 779 8.69 -45.87 -21.31
N PRO A 780 9.59 -46.88 -21.22
CA PRO A 780 10.94 -46.68 -20.70
C PRO A 780 11.71 -45.62 -21.52
N PRO A 781 12.48 -44.72 -20.88
CA PRO A 781 12.81 -44.73 -19.44
C PRO A 781 11.78 -44.02 -18.52
N PHE A 782 10.70 -43.44 -19.06
CA PHE A 782 9.73 -42.59 -18.33
C PHE A 782 8.62 -43.37 -17.59
N ALA A 783 8.47 -44.66 -17.87
CA ALA A 783 7.41 -45.48 -17.26
C ALA A 783 7.64 -45.80 -15.77
N GLN A 784 8.87 -45.64 -15.27
CA GLN A 784 9.21 -45.97 -13.89
C GLN A 784 8.72 -44.90 -12.90
N ARG A 785 8.36 -45.32 -11.69
CA ARG A 785 8.11 -44.38 -10.59
C ARG A 785 9.42 -43.86 -10.04
N ILE A 786 9.47 -42.57 -9.75
CA ILE A 786 10.66 -41.93 -9.17
C ILE A 786 10.68 -42.08 -7.65
N ALA A 787 11.88 -42.19 -7.07
CA ALA A 787 12.07 -42.50 -5.65
C ALA A 787 12.05 -41.26 -4.74
N ARG A 788 12.24 -40.08 -5.31
CA ARG A 788 12.41 -38.78 -4.65
C ARG A 788 11.88 -37.69 -5.58
N ASP A 789 11.55 -36.53 -5.02
CA ASP A 789 11.12 -35.38 -5.81
C ASP A 789 12.20 -34.96 -6.81
N GLN A 790 11.76 -34.66 -8.02
CA GLN A 790 12.65 -34.16 -9.07
C GLN A 790 12.69 -32.65 -9.07
N THR A 791 13.88 -32.10 -8.92
CA THR A 791 14.13 -30.65 -9.01
C THR A 791 14.34 -30.25 -10.47
N THR A 792 15.48 -29.64 -10.82
CA THR A 792 15.77 -29.23 -12.19
C THR A 792 15.87 -30.44 -13.13
N ILE A 793 15.31 -30.27 -14.33
CA ILE A 793 15.47 -31.19 -15.45
C ILE A 793 16.30 -30.48 -16.53
N LEU A 794 17.35 -31.13 -17.03
CA LEU A 794 18.14 -30.64 -18.15
C LEU A 794 18.14 -31.67 -19.28
N GLY A 795 17.78 -31.23 -20.49
CA GLY A 795 18.03 -31.99 -21.71
C GLY A 795 19.44 -31.74 -22.22
N TRP A 796 20.12 -32.81 -22.64
CA TRP A 796 21.46 -32.72 -23.22
C TRP A 796 21.73 -33.89 -24.17
N ARG A 797 22.82 -33.79 -24.92
CA ARG A 797 23.36 -34.89 -25.72
C ARG A 797 24.51 -35.51 -24.94
N ASN A 798 24.47 -36.81 -24.71
CA ASN A 798 25.56 -37.52 -24.01
C ASN A 798 26.84 -37.55 -24.87
N ALA A 799 27.94 -38.09 -24.34
CA ALA A 799 29.23 -38.20 -25.06
C ALA A 799 29.17 -38.99 -26.39
N ARG A 800 28.08 -39.71 -26.67
CA ARG A 800 27.84 -40.43 -27.94
C ARG A 800 26.96 -39.64 -28.91
N GLY A 801 26.53 -38.44 -28.55
CA GLY A 801 25.58 -37.63 -29.31
C GLY A 801 24.11 -38.05 -29.15
N GLU A 802 23.80 -38.95 -28.21
CA GLU A 802 22.44 -39.44 -27.99
C GLU A 802 21.70 -38.56 -26.97
N SER A 803 20.40 -38.31 -27.19
CA SER A 803 19.59 -37.53 -26.25
C SER A 803 19.49 -38.20 -24.88
N ALA A 804 19.71 -37.42 -23.84
CA ALA A 804 19.53 -37.83 -22.46
C ALA A 804 18.91 -36.68 -21.65
N LEU A 805 18.35 -37.03 -20.49
CA LEU A 805 17.86 -36.07 -19.51
C LEU A 805 18.58 -36.26 -18.19
N LEU A 806 18.99 -35.17 -17.56
CA LEU A 806 19.45 -35.16 -16.17
C LEU A 806 18.33 -34.61 -15.29
N ALA A 807 18.04 -35.29 -14.19
CA ALA A 807 17.05 -34.86 -13.21
C ALA A 807 17.68 -34.80 -11.82
N GLY A 808 17.62 -33.64 -11.18
CA GLY A 808 17.97 -33.51 -9.77
C GLY A 808 17.03 -34.32 -8.89
N SER A 809 17.53 -34.82 -7.77
CA SER A 809 16.83 -35.72 -6.87
C SER A 809 16.95 -35.16 -5.45
N ALA A 810 15.83 -34.63 -4.93
CA ALA A 810 15.77 -34.03 -3.61
C ALA A 810 15.74 -35.12 -2.52
N ASN A 811 16.54 -34.98 -1.47
CA ASN A 811 16.56 -35.93 -0.36
C ASN A 811 15.94 -35.34 0.91
N TYR A 812 15.11 -34.30 0.79
CA TYR A 812 14.60 -33.56 1.95
C TYR A 812 13.72 -34.44 2.85
N GLU A 813 12.86 -35.27 2.26
CA GLU A 813 11.88 -36.06 3.01
C GLU A 813 12.52 -37.25 3.74
N ASP A 814 13.57 -37.87 3.18
CA ASP A 814 14.26 -39.01 3.81
C ASP A 814 15.55 -38.64 4.55
N GLY A 815 16.22 -37.54 4.16
CA GLY A 815 17.48 -37.07 4.72
C GLY A 815 18.70 -37.95 4.43
N LEU A 816 18.62 -38.89 3.50
CA LEU A 816 19.68 -39.88 3.26
C LEU A 816 20.63 -39.42 2.15
N ALA A 817 21.93 -39.52 2.40
CA ALA A 817 23.00 -39.27 1.42
C ALA A 817 23.33 -40.53 0.57
N VAL A 818 22.33 -41.35 0.27
CA VAL A 818 22.46 -42.55 -0.59
C VAL A 818 21.58 -42.42 -1.84
N GLY A 819 21.83 -43.25 -2.85
CA GLY A 819 21.20 -43.16 -4.17
C GLY A 819 21.87 -42.10 -5.05
N GLY A 820 21.18 -41.62 -6.09
CA GLY A 820 21.67 -40.54 -6.96
C GLY A 820 21.13 -39.17 -6.54
N ALA A 821 22.02 -38.18 -6.45
CA ALA A 821 21.67 -36.76 -6.36
C ALA A 821 21.22 -36.23 -7.73
N VAL A 822 21.80 -36.76 -8.81
CA VAL A 822 21.34 -36.53 -10.19
C VAL A 822 21.14 -37.87 -10.87
N ARG A 823 19.98 -38.02 -11.51
CA ARG A 823 19.57 -39.22 -12.24
C ARG A 823 19.62 -38.94 -13.74
N GLN A 824 20.23 -39.83 -14.52
CA GLN A 824 20.25 -39.73 -15.97
C GLN A 824 19.24 -40.69 -16.59
N PHE A 825 18.38 -40.18 -17.46
CA PHE A 825 17.44 -40.92 -18.28
C PHE A 825 17.99 -40.97 -19.71
N ASP A 826 18.45 -42.14 -20.13
CA ASP A 826 19.04 -42.34 -21.44
C ASP A 826 17.98 -42.89 -22.41
N LEU A 827 17.69 -42.14 -23.47
CA LEU A 827 16.58 -42.45 -24.38
C LEU A 827 16.93 -43.60 -25.33
N ALA A 828 18.20 -43.71 -25.74
CA ALA A 828 18.66 -44.72 -26.68
C ALA A 828 18.65 -46.12 -26.04
N SER A 829 19.25 -46.24 -24.86
CA SER A 829 19.28 -47.48 -24.07
C SER A 829 17.97 -47.74 -23.30
N LYS A 830 17.14 -46.70 -23.14
CA LYS A 830 15.90 -46.71 -22.35
C LYS A 830 16.13 -47.08 -20.88
N THR A 831 17.26 -46.64 -20.32
CA THR A 831 17.67 -46.93 -18.95
C THR A 831 17.70 -45.67 -18.09
N VAL A 832 17.72 -45.88 -16.77
CA VAL A 832 17.95 -44.80 -15.81
C VAL A 832 19.03 -45.21 -14.83
N ALA A 833 20.01 -44.34 -14.64
CA ALA A 833 21.16 -44.55 -13.78
C ALA A 833 21.42 -43.33 -12.88
N ASP A 834 22.22 -43.52 -11.85
CA ASP A 834 22.76 -42.42 -11.04
C ASP A 834 23.91 -41.77 -11.82
N ALA A 835 23.77 -40.50 -12.18
CA ALA A 835 24.80 -39.71 -12.85
C ALA A 835 25.76 -39.11 -11.83
N VAL A 836 25.20 -38.66 -10.70
CA VAL A 836 25.94 -38.11 -9.56
C VAL A 836 25.45 -38.82 -8.29
N PRO A 837 26.36 -39.34 -7.44
CA PRO A 837 25.97 -39.99 -6.19
C PRO A 837 25.33 -39.01 -5.20
N GLY A 838 24.52 -39.55 -4.30
CA GLY A 838 23.77 -38.83 -3.27
C GLY A 838 24.68 -37.96 -2.41
N GLN A 839 24.14 -36.80 -2.00
CA GLN A 839 24.85 -35.80 -1.20
C GLN A 839 24.14 -35.54 0.13
N PRO A 840 24.82 -34.98 1.15
CA PRO A 840 24.17 -34.56 2.39
C PRO A 840 23.16 -33.43 2.19
N SER A 841 23.39 -32.56 1.21
CA SER A 841 22.47 -31.49 0.84
C SER A 841 21.44 -32.02 -0.16
N SER A 842 20.20 -31.56 -0.04
CA SER A 842 19.17 -31.79 -1.04
C SER A 842 19.54 -31.07 -2.33
N THR A 843 19.44 -31.80 -3.44
CA THR A 843 19.74 -31.29 -4.77
C THR A 843 18.76 -30.17 -5.12
N GLY A 844 19.28 -29.04 -5.56
CA GLY A 844 18.53 -27.88 -6.02
C GLY A 844 18.65 -27.71 -7.54
N PRO A 845 18.99 -26.49 -7.99
CA PRO A 845 19.26 -26.20 -9.39
C PRO A 845 20.41 -27.00 -9.99
N LEU A 846 20.28 -27.35 -11.28
CA LEU A 846 21.36 -27.92 -12.09
C LEU A 846 21.68 -26.95 -13.24
N ALA A 847 22.94 -26.89 -13.67
CA ALA A 847 23.35 -26.15 -14.87
C ALA A 847 24.47 -26.90 -15.61
N LEU A 848 24.50 -26.79 -16.94
CA LEU A 848 25.52 -27.39 -17.81
C LEU A 848 26.30 -26.30 -18.54
N ALA A 849 27.62 -26.44 -18.64
CA ALA A 849 28.50 -25.63 -19.48
C ALA A 849 29.84 -26.34 -19.71
N ASP A 850 30.54 -25.98 -20.78
CA ASP A 850 31.93 -26.42 -21.01
C ASP A 850 32.87 -25.51 -20.20
N VAL A 851 33.18 -25.90 -18.96
CA VAL A 851 33.84 -24.99 -18.00
C VAL A 851 35.35 -24.91 -18.25
N ASP A 852 36.00 -25.92 -18.84
CA ASP A 852 37.44 -25.91 -19.17
C ASP A 852 37.72 -25.84 -20.68
N SER A 853 36.71 -25.55 -21.48
CA SER A 853 36.82 -25.39 -22.93
C SER A 853 37.38 -26.64 -23.62
N ASP A 854 37.01 -27.84 -23.13
CA ASP A 854 37.45 -29.12 -23.70
C ASP A 854 36.47 -29.70 -24.73
N GLY A 855 35.30 -29.05 -24.87
CA GLY A 855 34.25 -29.38 -25.83
C GLY A 855 33.15 -30.29 -25.28
N ASP A 856 33.25 -30.75 -24.03
CA ASP A 856 32.18 -31.45 -23.34
C ASP A 856 31.49 -30.60 -22.26
N LEU A 857 30.27 -30.99 -21.86
CA LEU A 857 29.48 -30.21 -20.90
C LEU A 857 29.65 -30.76 -19.48
N ASP A 858 30.16 -29.91 -18.61
CA ASP A 858 30.30 -30.11 -17.17
C ASP A 858 29.02 -29.79 -16.42
N LEU A 859 28.83 -30.43 -15.27
CA LEU A 859 27.61 -30.33 -14.48
C LEU A 859 27.83 -29.62 -13.14
N PHE A 860 27.13 -28.51 -12.96
CA PHE A 860 26.93 -27.88 -11.66
C PHE A 860 25.72 -28.48 -10.95
N VAL A 861 25.87 -28.83 -9.67
CA VAL A 861 24.83 -29.35 -8.79
C VAL A 861 24.67 -28.43 -7.58
N GLY A 862 23.60 -27.63 -7.57
CA GLY A 862 23.29 -26.69 -6.49
C GLY A 862 22.79 -27.39 -5.23
N GLY A 863 23.31 -26.99 -4.07
CA GLY A 863 22.79 -27.40 -2.78
C GLY A 863 21.62 -26.51 -2.36
N ARG A 864 20.40 -27.06 -2.27
CA ARG A 864 19.20 -26.28 -1.90
C ARG A 864 19.05 -26.09 -0.40
N THR A 865 19.20 -27.17 0.36
CA THR A 865 19.02 -27.21 1.82
C THR A 865 19.64 -28.46 2.41
N VAL A 866 20.06 -28.42 3.68
CA VAL A 866 20.43 -29.63 4.43
C VAL A 866 19.19 -30.12 5.18
N PRO A 867 18.70 -31.36 4.98
CA PRO A 867 17.44 -31.83 5.56
C PRO A 867 17.39 -31.67 7.09
N GLY A 868 16.38 -30.93 7.58
CA GLY A 868 16.18 -30.64 9.01
C GLY A 868 17.12 -29.59 9.62
N ARG A 869 17.88 -28.87 8.80
CA ARG A 869 18.84 -27.84 9.24
C ARG A 869 18.67 -26.50 8.52
N TYR A 870 17.51 -26.23 7.93
CA TYR A 870 17.26 -24.93 7.32
C TYR A 870 17.34 -23.80 8.39
N PRO A 871 17.91 -22.61 8.12
CA PRO A 871 18.43 -22.12 6.85
C PRO A 871 19.95 -22.28 6.70
N GLU A 872 20.55 -23.33 7.28
CA GLU A 872 22.00 -23.55 7.18
C GLU A 872 22.46 -23.62 5.70
N PRO A 873 23.51 -22.87 5.31
CA PRO A 873 24.04 -22.90 3.96
C PRO A 873 24.41 -24.32 3.51
N ALA A 874 23.93 -24.71 2.33
CA ALA A 874 24.20 -25.99 1.72
C ALA A 874 25.43 -25.91 0.80
N SER A 875 26.13 -27.03 0.63
CA SER A 875 27.25 -27.12 -0.31
C SER A 875 26.75 -27.44 -1.71
N SER A 876 27.26 -26.72 -2.70
CA SER A 876 27.11 -27.04 -4.11
C SER A 876 28.38 -27.71 -4.64
N LEU A 877 28.29 -28.40 -5.77
CA LEU A 877 29.38 -29.18 -6.35
C LEU A 877 29.47 -28.95 -7.86
N LEU A 878 30.69 -29.03 -8.39
CA LEU A 878 30.95 -29.06 -9.83
C LEU A 878 31.51 -30.44 -10.21
N PHE A 879 31.06 -30.99 -11.33
CA PHE A 879 31.53 -32.25 -11.87
C PHE A 879 32.00 -32.04 -13.31
N ARG A 880 33.25 -32.45 -13.58
CA ARG A 880 33.79 -32.51 -14.93
C ARG A 880 33.28 -33.73 -15.67
N GLN A 881 32.98 -33.61 -16.96
CA GLN A 881 32.75 -34.79 -17.76
C GLN A 881 34.11 -35.38 -18.15
N THR A 882 34.30 -36.68 -17.88
CA THR A 882 35.51 -37.41 -18.28
C THR A 882 35.12 -38.83 -18.65
N ASP A 883 35.47 -39.28 -19.87
CA ASP A 883 35.18 -40.61 -20.40
C ASP A 883 33.70 -41.03 -20.31
N GLY A 884 32.79 -40.07 -20.48
CA GLY A 884 31.34 -40.27 -20.40
C GLY A 884 30.79 -40.37 -18.98
N GLN A 885 31.54 -39.95 -17.96
CA GLN A 885 31.13 -39.94 -16.56
C GLN A 885 31.36 -38.56 -15.92
N PHE A 886 30.48 -38.17 -15.00
CA PHE A 886 30.66 -36.97 -14.19
C PHE A 886 31.60 -37.25 -13.00
N VAL A 887 32.81 -36.71 -13.07
CA VAL A 887 33.84 -36.82 -12.03
C VAL A 887 33.90 -35.51 -11.25
N LYS A 888 33.84 -35.59 -9.92
CA LYS A 888 33.81 -34.39 -9.07
C LYS A 888 35.08 -33.54 -9.26
N ASP A 889 34.89 -32.26 -9.55
CA ASP A 889 35.94 -31.25 -9.56
C ASP A 889 36.24 -30.82 -8.11
N GLU A 890 37.31 -31.36 -7.52
CA GLU A 890 37.68 -31.07 -6.14
C GLU A 890 38.19 -29.64 -5.92
N GLU A 891 38.64 -28.92 -6.96
CA GLU A 891 39.13 -27.55 -6.81
C GLU A 891 37.93 -26.58 -6.77
N ASN A 892 37.07 -26.64 -7.79
CA ASN A 892 35.90 -25.78 -7.87
C ASN A 892 34.86 -26.12 -6.80
N SER A 893 34.66 -27.39 -6.46
CA SER A 893 33.73 -27.79 -5.40
C SER A 893 34.13 -27.26 -4.00
N LYS A 894 35.40 -26.93 -3.76
CA LYS A 894 35.81 -26.29 -2.49
C LYS A 894 35.33 -24.85 -2.41
N GLN A 895 35.31 -24.12 -3.54
CA GLN A 895 34.80 -22.75 -3.60
C GLN A 895 33.27 -22.71 -3.43
N LEU A 896 32.59 -23.80 -3.80
CA LEU A 896 31.15 -23.97 -3.74
C LEU A 896 30.65 -24.56 -2.41
N ALA A 897 31.57 -24.90 -1.49
CA ALA A 897 31.23 -25.44 -0.18
C ALA A 897 30.49 -24.40 0.66
N GLN A 898 29.31 -24.77 1.18
CA GLN A 898 28.43 -23.90 1.98
C GLN A 898 28.15 -22.52 1.33
N ILE A 899 28.11 -22.48 0.01
CA ILE A 899 27.95 -21.21 -0.74
C ILE A 899 26.58 -20.55 -0.48
N GLY A 900 25.55 -21.32 -0.13
CA GLY A 900 24.24 -20.79 0.22
C GLY A 900 23.12 -21.81 0.03
N LEU A 901 21.89 -21.34 0.17
CA LEU A 901 20.67 -22.08 -0.18
C LEU A 901 20.35 -21.78 -1.65
N VAL A 902 20.95 -22.52 -2.58
CA VAL A 902 20.89 -22.17 -4.01
C VAL A 902 19.49 -22.47 -4.58
N SER A 903 18.80 -21.45 -5.09
CA SER A 903 17.44 -21.53 -5.68
C SER A 903 17.42 -21.35 -7.20
N GLY A 904 18.47 -20.75 -7.78
CA GLY A 904 18.68 -20.69 -9.24
C GLY A 904 20.16 -20.76 -9.60
N ALA A 905 20.48 -21.30 -10.79
CA ALA A 905 21.82 -21.36 -11.32
C ALA A 905 21.81 -21.27 -12.85
N VAL A 906 22.75 -20.53 -13.43
CA VAL A 906 22.96 -20.46 -14.89
C VAL A 906 24.44 -20.19 -15.17
N PHE A 907 24.93 -20.74 -16.29
CA PHE A 907 26.22 -20.39 -16.84
C PHE A 907 26.05 -19.36 -17.97
N SER A 908 26.89 -18.33 -17.99
CA SER A 908 26.92 -17.31 -19.04
C SER A 908 28.30 -16.69 -19.10
N ASP A 909 28.81 -16.41 -20.30
CA ASP A 909 30.00 -15.58 -20.49
C ASP A 909 29.63 -14.11 -20.20
N LEU A 910 29.96 -13.62 -19.00
CA LEU A 910 29.54 -12.29 -18.54
C LEU A 910 30.54 -11.20 -18.91
N ASP A 911 31.82 -11.52 -19.04
CA ASP A 911 32.86 -10.55 -19.37
C ASP A 911 33.33 -10.61 -20.84
N GLY A 912 32.79 -11.56 -21.61
CA GLY A 912 33.01 -11.69 -23.05
C GLY A 912 34.35 -12.35 -23.39
N ASP A 913 34.97 -13.08 -22.46
CA ASP A 913 36.24 -13.75 -22.68
C ASP A 913 36.11 -15.16 -23.30
N GLY A 914 34.88 -15.67 -23.37
CA GLY A 914 34.52 -16.95 -23.97
C GLY A 914 34.46 -18.11 -22.96
N ASP A 915 34.89 -17.92 -21.72
CA ASP A 915 34.76 -18.89 -20.65
C ASP A 915 33.40 -18.70 -19.93
N PRO A 916 32.58 -19.76 -19.73
CA PRO A 916 31.26 -19.58 -19.11
C PRO A 916 31.34 -19.35 -17.60
N ASP A 917 30.90 -18.19 -17.13
CA ASP A 917 30.84 -17.84 -15.71
C ASP A 917 29.61 -18.43 -15.01
N LEU A 918 29.73 -18.74 -13.72
CA LEU A 918 28.63 -19.32 -12.94
C LEU A 918 27.90 -18.24 -12.14
N LEU A 919 26.60 -18.09 -12.38
CA LEU A 919 25.70 -17.22 -11.63
C LEU A 919 24.76 -18.04 -10.75
N LEU A 920 24.63 -17.64 -9.48
CA LEU A 920 23.80 -18.32 -8.47
C LEU A 920 22.85 -17.33 -7.78
N ALA A 921 21.58 -17.71 -7.72
CA ALA A 921 20.61 -17.12 -6.80
C ALA A 921 20.60 -17.91 -5.49
N CYS A 922 20.69 -17.21 -4.36
CA CYS A 922 20.70 -17.82 -3.03
C CYS A 922 19.58 -17.24 -2.18
N GLU A 923 18.76 -18.12 -1.61
CA GLU A 923 17.75 -17.71 -0.64
C GLU A 923 18.42 -17.09 0.60
N TRP A 924 17.89 -15.96 1.07
CA TRP A 924 18.46 -15.12 2.15
C TRP A 924 19.85 -14.53 1.85
N GLY A 925 20.28 -14.53 0.58
CA GLY A 925 21.59 -14.05 0.17
C GLY A 925 21.54 -13.20 -1.10
N PRO A 926 22.67 -12.57 -1.45
CA PRO A 926 22.79 -11.87 -2.72
C PRO A 926 22.94 -12.87 -3.88
N VAL A 927 22.72 -12.39 -5.10
CA VAL A 927 23.23 -13.08 -6.30
C VAL A 927 24.74 -13.22 -6.17
N ARG A 928 25.26 -14.42 -6.42
CA ARG A 928 26.70 -14.72 -6.42
C ARG A 928 27.15 -15.01 -7.84
N VAL A 929 28.31 -14.48 -8.20
CA VAL A 929 28.95 -14.78 -9.48
C VAL A 929 30.34 -15.32 -9.21
N LEU A 930 30.67 -16.40 -9.93
CA LEU A 930 32.01 -16.95 -9.97
C LEU A 930 32.49 -16.85 -11.41
N ARG A 931 33.47 -15.98 -11.63
CA ARG A 931 34.11 -15.86 -12.94
C ARG A 931 34.94 -17.10 -13.22
N ASN A 932 34.88 -17.59 -14.44
CA ASN A 932 35.64 -18.74 -14.89
C ASN A 932 36.96 -18.30 -15.54
N ASP A 933 38.07 -18.50 -14.85
CA ASP A 933 39.41 -18.24 -15.40
C ASP A 933 39.98 -19.57 -15.96
N SER A 934 39.62 -19.94 -17.18
CA SER A 934 40.08 -21.16 -17.88
C SER A 934 39.93 -22.45 -17.06
N GLY A 935 38.70 -22.73 -16.62
CA GLY A 935 38.36 -23.90 -15.82
C GLY A 935 38.42 -23.70 -14.31
N LYS A 936 38.76 -22.49 -13.84
CA LYS A 936 38.87 -22.18 -12.41
C LYS A 936 37.88 -21.10 -12.01
N LEU A 937 36.86 -21.50 -11.26
CA LEU A 937 35.84 -20.59 -10.75
C LEU A 937 36.38 -19.77 -9.58
N GLN A 938 36.32 -18.45 -9.70
CA GLN A 938 36.70 -17.51 -8.66
C GLN A 938 35.56 -16.55 -8.34
N PRO A 939 35.26 -16.28 -7.06
CA PRO A 939 34.25 -15.29 -6.69
C PRO A 939 34.52 -13.94 -7.36
N TRP A 940 33.53 -13.45 -8.09
CA TRP A 940 33.61 -12.20 -8.83
C TRP A 940 32.46 -11.29 -8.42
N ASN A 941 32.79 -10.04 -8.11
CA ASN A 941 31.84 -9.06 -7.60
C ASN A 941 32.05 -7.70 -8.28
N PRO A 942 31.76 -7.61 -9.60
CA PRO A 942 32.00 -6.40 -10.35
C PRO A 942 31.03 -5.28 -9.92
N PRO A 943 31.41 -4.00 -10.10
CA PRO A 943 30.47 -2.89 -9.96
C PRO A 943 29.40 -2.96 -11.05
N LEU A 944 28.15 -2.67 -10.71
CA LEU A 944 27.08 -2.54 -11.69
C LEU A 944 27.22 -1.21 -12.44
N ALA A 945 27.20 -1.26 -13.78
CA ALA A 945 27.16 -0.10 -14.66
C ALA A 945 25.85 -0.10 -15.44
N TRP A 946 25.03 0.94 -15.23
CA TRP A 946 23.74 1.10 -15.90
C TRP A 946 23.88 2.15 -17.02
N PRO A 947 23.56 1.84 -18.29
CA PRO A 947 23.80 2.74 -19.42
C PRO A 947 23.06 4.08 -19.36
N ASP A 948 21.93 4.15 -18.64
CA ASP A 948 20.99 5.28 -18.67
C ASP A 948 20.79 6.00 -17.32
N LEU A 949 21.66 5.77 -16.32
CA LEU A 949 21.59 6.49 -15.04
C LEU A 949 22.65 7.61 -14.97
N SER A 950 22.32 8.71 -14.30
CA SER A 950 23.17 9.90 -14.19
C SER A 950 24.60 9.58 -13.70
N PRO A 951 25.60 10.44 -13.97
CA PRO A 951 26.99 10.21 -13.56
C PRO A 951 27.19 9.91 -12.06
N LEU A 952 26.23 10.27 -11.20
CA LEU A 952 26.24 9.98 -9.76
C LEU A 952 25.85 8.53 -9.42
N ALA A 953 25.05 7.85 -10.25
CA ALA A 953 24.66 6.44 -10.05
C ALA A 953 25.78 5.45 -10.42
N SER A 954 26.75 5.90 -11.21
CA SER A 954 27.92 5.10 -11.63
C SER A 954 28.88 4.71 -10.49
N ARG A 955 28.61 5.17 -9.26
CA ARG A 955 29.42 4.87 -8.08
C ARG A 955 28.62 4.09 -7.04
N LEU A 956 28.97 2.81 -6.92
CA LEU A 956 28.94 1.98 -5.70
C LEU A 956 27.67 1.17 -5.41
N SER A 957 27.31 0.25 -6.31
CA SER A 957 26.72 -1.02 -5.87
C SER A 957 27.43 -2.18 -6.57
N PRO A 958 28.19 -3.01 -5.85
CA PRO A 958 28.72 -4.24 -6.41
C PRO A 958 27.57 -5.20 -6.72
N LEU A 959 27.76 -6.17 -7.59
CA LEU A 959 26.74 -7.15 -7.95
C LEU A 959 26.10 -7.84 -6.73
N SER A 960 26.89 -8.05 -5.67
CA SER A 960 26.42 -8.57 -4.38
C SER A 960 25.44 -7.66 -3.62
N ALA A 961 25.15 -6.45 -4.09
CA ALA A 961 24.11 -5.58 -3.55
C ALA A 961 22.71 -5.97 -4.03
N LEU A 962 22.59 -6.81 -5.07
CA LEU A 962 21.32 -7.40 -5.49
C LEU A 962 20.90 -8.48 -4.48
N THR A 963 20.17 -8.07 -3.45
CA THR A 963 19.56 -8.96 -2.45
C THR A 963 18.05 -9.01 -2.66
N GLY A 964 17.43 -10.14 -2.33
CA GLY A 964 16.01 -10.36 -2.55
C GLY A 964 15.58 -11.76 -2.09
N TRP A 965 14.28 -12.02 -2.14
CA TRP A 965 13.77 -13.39 -2.11
C TRP A 965 13.90 -13.94 -3.53
N TRP A 966 14.88 -14.81 -3.75
CA TRP A 966 15.16 -15.45 -5.04
C TRP A 966 14.75 -16.92 -5.06
#